data_AF-A0A1G7Y4M8-F1
#
_entry.id   AF-A0A1G7Y4M8-F1
#
_cell.length_a   1.000
_cell.length_b   1.000
_cell.length_c   1.000
_cell.angle_alpha   90.00
_cell.angle_beta   90.00
_cell.angle_gamma   90.00
#
_symmetry.space_group_name_H-M   'P 1'
#
loop_
_entity.id
_entity.type
_entity.pdbx_description
1 polymer ?
#
loop_
_entity_poly.entity_id
_entity_poly.type
_entity_poly.pdbx_seq_one_letter_code
_entity_poly.pdbx_strand_id
1 'polypeptide(L)'
;MKPFHLSAIAKAIMPVMVPILLVGCNNTDDQEDSSSDTTTNTVRVYYQASSDTTTLASDSSSYDGASLYVWNDDNCAAYSGSSEDASNWSTGLTPDGVDDQYGAYWELEYNDDASQCINFIPRVDLEKPLGDYDAMLDLNQVGSDNAVYTQQGVQAVYPELIPSGDIPANTARVYLNTQDGDSQFFTLHLWNNDTCDEYDGSDTSWPGIAPTGSSDTYGVYWDIPVTSTDNCVNFIATNSSNGDYQTSDLKFEFDNTTAIGNIGFVFKGTDKVYYQPLAQKPSNQVELSGASAIFADDSVLLVNSQEATSVTLYYSQTAALSFNSQTKSVEGADGSISSSVQSAANWQSNKPQLSSDFTGFDFDFDAANLSLKDLLKDQLIAVVSDGSGVILATEVQPASALDALYADSATQLQYGAIVNSDSSTSFRLWAPTAQSVSLVPFDSDKNALSAQAMSFDEASGSWYLNNTELGHGDYYRYQVTVYHPATDEVETYQVTDPYSLSLSMNSEYSQVVDLSRAELKPTDWDSLSAPHSQDNPAKMVIYEAHIRDFSARDESTAIAARGKYAAFSQEDSVPVEHLKALSDAGVTHLHLLPAFDIATINEDPDQVANIDASFSKLCELNSDVSSDSDLGNYCSSADTLAEVFASLKAQDSSSNAIIQRLNGYVRDVDGYNWGYDPYHYTVPEGSYSSDADGMTRIKEFRQMVMSIKQDIGMNVVMDVVYNHTNEAGVSDKSVLDKIVPWYYQRLNELTGSVETSTCCSNTAPENRMFAKLIDDSIATWVEQYKIDAFRWDLMGHHPLAQIQQTLTAAQAIDPSVYFYGEGWNFGEVADDRMFVQASQANLGGTGIGSFSDRLRDAVRGGGPFDEGDTIRENQGFGNGAYVAVNELNSQTDSVKQSALHLADLVRLGMAGNLKAFPFIDSTDASITGEELDYNGQAAGYADDAWEIQNYVSKHDNQTLWDNNQYKIGYDQSIETRVRMQALSIATSILGQGVPFIHMGSELLRSKSMQRDSYDSGDWYNYVDFTKQTNNWNVGLPREDKDSANWSLIEEILSQAGDNAAPQAANIAAMDDYFQELVSLRSSSGLFSLGEGSEIIRRVQFHNTGSTQTPGVIVMSIDNSASLYDATIDSERDGVLVVLNASPDALEDFAGFDASDYQLSSIQSAAGSDSIAYNSLASSVDEDGFLSVPAWSVAVFEKLHQ
;
A
#
# COMPACT_ATOMS: atom_id res chain seq x y z
N MET A 1 -19.58 19.91 16.34
CA MET A 1 -19.29 20.31 17.74
C MET A 1 -17.78 20.36 17.89
N LYS A 2 -17.20 21.43 18.45
CA LYS A 2 -15.74 21.58 18.61
C LYS A 2 -15.19 20.52 19.58
N PRO A 3 -14.04 19.87 19.31
CA PRO A 3 -13.37 19.06 20.32
C PRO A 3 -12.54 19.96 21.25
N PHE A 4 -12.57 19.62 22.53
CA PHE A 4 -11.80 20.26 23.59
C PHE A 4 -10.42 19.59 23.66
N HIS A 5 -9.35 20.33 23.38
CA HIS A 5 -7.98 19.88 23.64
C HIS A 5 -7.60 20.08 25.12
N LEU A 6 -7.18 19.01 25.79
CA LEU A 6 -6.55 19.08 27.11
C LEU A 6 -5.06 19.41 26.96
N SER A 7 -4.59 20.42 27.69
CA SER A 7 -3.23 20.96 27.63
C SER A 7 -2.17 20.07 28.30
N ALA A 8 -0.93 20.21 27.83
CA ALA A 8 0.32 19.52 28.23
C ALA A 8 0.74 19.58 29.72
N ILE A 9 -0.06 20.12 30.64
CA ILE A 9 0.29 20.26 32.07
C ILE A 9 -0.08 19.00 32.90
N ALA A 10 -0.87 18.06 32.34
CA ALA A 10 -1.29 16.86 33.07
C ALA A 10 -0.30 15.67 33.00
N LYS A 11 0.76 15.74 32.20
CA LYS A 11 1.67 14.60 31.94
C LYS A 11 2.98 14.57 32.75
N ALA A 12 3.20 15.48 33.72
CA ALA A 12 4.49 15.49 34.43
C ALA A 12 4.43 15.99 35.88
N ILE A 13 4.11 15.12 36.86
CA ILE A 13 4.74 15.14 38.20
C ILE A 13 4.93 13.70 38.72
N MET A 14 6.16 13.44 39.14
CA MET A 14 6.87 12.21 39.51
C MET A 14 6.30 11.25 40.58
N PRO A 15 6.84 10.00 40.61
CA PRO A 15 6.72 9.02 41.69
C PRO A 15 7.65 9.32 42.89
N VAL A 16 7.46 8.67 44.06
CA VAL A 16 8.51 8.18 45.02
C VAL A 16 7.91 7.65 46.34
N MET A 17 8.29 6.40 46.65
CA MET A 17 8.48 5.65 47.91
C MET A 17 7.99 6.16 49.30
N VAL A 18 7.45 5.23 50.13
CA VAL A 18 8.11 4.54 51.30
C VAL A 18 7.02 3.97 52.26
N PRO A 19 7.20 2.75 52.83
CA PRO A 19 6.27 2.08 53.74
C PRO A 19 6.60 2.30 55.24
N ILE A 20 5.65 2.07 56.16
CA ILE A 20 5.84 1.77 57.62
C ILE A 20 4.48 1.29 58.18
N LEU A 21 4.32 0.01 58.57
CA LEU A 21 4.56 -0.59 59.89
C LEU A 21 3.65 -0.09 61.03
N LEU A 22 2.72 -0.95 61.46
CA LEU A 22 2.20 -0.97 62.82
C LEU A 22 2.20 -2.42 63.33
N VAL A 23 3.09 -2.67 64.30
CA VAL A 23 3.19 -3.89 65.11
C VAL A 23 2.27 -3.75 66.32
N GLY A 24 1.54 -4.81 66.67
CA GLY A 24 0.75 -4.93 67.90
C GLY A 24 0.67 -6.38 68.39
N CYS A 25 1.53 -6.70 69.36
CA CYS A 25 1.85 -7.98 69.99
C CYS A 25 0.74 -8.85 70.63
N ASN A 26 1.08 -10.15 70.72
CA ASN A 26 0.78 -11.18 71.77
C ASN A 26 -0.68 -11.74 71.83
N ASN A 27 -0.93 -13.05 72.00
CA ASN A 27 -0.16 -14.12 72.64
C ASN A 27 -0.78 -15.53 72.36
N THR A 28 0.10 -16.53 72.17
CA THR A 28 0.09 -17.95 72.65
C THR A 28 -1.06 -18.93 72.41
N ASP A 29 -0.66 -20.11 71.88
CA ASP A 29 -1.16 -21.50 72.04
C ASP A 29 -2.57 -21.78 71.47
N ASP A 30 -2.88 -22.81 70.67
CA ASP A 30 -2.42 -24.20 70.60
C ASP A 30 -2.89 -24.85 69.26
N GLN A 31 -2.13 -25.83 68.80
CA GLN A 31 -2.49 -27.08 68.08
C GLN A 31 -3.35 -27.10 66.80
N GLU A 32 -2.85 -27.95 65.88
CA GLU A 32 -3.46 -28.54 64.69
C GLU A 32 -5.00 -28.70 64.74
N ASP A 33 -5.67 -28.15 63.72
CA ASP A 33 -6.82 -28.82 63.13
C ASP A 33 -6.82 -28.60 61.61
N SER A 34 -7.01 -29.70 60.89
CA SER A 34 -7.09 -29.75 59.43
C SER A 34 -8.54 -29.50 59.01
N SER A 35 -8.81 -28.39 58.34
CA SER A 35 -10.00 -28.23 57.51
C SER A 35 -9.69 -27.36 56.30
N SER A 36 -9.71 -27.96 55.12
CA SER A 36 -9.87 -27.26 53.85
C SER A 36 -11.23 -26.57 53.84
N ASP A 37 -11.24 -25.25 53.92
CA ASP A 37 -12.43 -24.45 53.67
C ASP A 37 -12.56 -24.33 52.14
N THR A 38 -13.33 -25.23 51.51
CA THR A 38 -13.77 -25.09 50.12
C THR A 38 -14.88 -24.05 50.08
N THR A 39 -14.66 -22.92 49.44
CA THR A 39 -15.71 -21.93 49.14
C THR A 39 -16.69 -22.53 48.13
N THR A 40 -17.91 -22.83 48.55
CA THR A 40 -18.98 -23.29 47.65
C THR A 40 -19.55 -22.08 46.89
N ASN A 41 -19.45 -22.09 45.56
CA ASN A 41 -20.04 -21.08 44.68
C ASN A 41 -21.44 -21.51 44.22
N THR A 42 -22.29 -20.57 43.80
CA THR A 42 -23.63 -20.87 43.26
C THR A 42 -23.82 -20.27 41.87
N VAL A 43 -24.55 -20.98 41.00
CA VAL A 43 -24.93 -20.54 39.65
C VAL A 43 -26.41 -20.83 39.44
N ARG A 44 -27.12 -19.95 38.72
CA ARG A 44 -28.57 -20.09 38.54
C ARG A 44 -28.92 -20.67 37.18
N VAL A 45 -29.85 -21.62 37.15
CA VAL A 45 -30.43 -22.16 35.90
C VAL A 45 -31.89 -21.74 35.83
N TYR A 46 -32.30 -21.08 34.75
CA TYR A 46 -33.68 -20.73 34.44
C TYR A 46 -34.27 -21.65 33.37
N TYR A 47 -35.55 -21.99 33.50
CA TYR A 47 -36.36 -22.67 32.51
C TYR A 47 -37.66 -21.91 32.24
N GLN A 48 -37.85 -21.50 30.99
CA GLN A 48 -39.06 -20.84 30.51
C GLN A 48 -39.98 -21.84 29.80
N ALA A 49 -41.21 -22.00 30.28
CA ALA A 49 -42.20 -22.98 29.79
C ALA A 49 -42.98 -22.52 28.53
N SER A 50 -42.34 -21.74 27.66
CA SER A 50 -42.94 -21.19 26.44
C SER A 50 -41.88 -21.09 25.36
N SER A 51 -42.17 -21.57 24.15
CA SER A 51 -41.30 -21.42 22.96
C SER A 51 -41.39 -20.04 22.30
N ASP A 52 -42.45 -19.27 22.61
CA ASP A 52 -42.83 -18.06 21.86
C ASP A 52 -42.58 -16.77 22.67
N THR A 53 -41.61 -16.78 23.59
CA THR A 53 -41.14 -15.63 24.42
C THR A 53 -42.19 -14.89 25.25
N THR A 54 -43.39 -15.45 25.38
CA THR A 54 -44.42 -14.87 26.22
C THR A 54 -44.04 -15.01 27.68
N THR A 55 -43.90 -13.88 28.39
CA THR A 55 -43.71 -13.87 29.85
C THR A 55 -44.92 -14.52 30.50
N LEU A 56 -44.71 -15.70 31.10
CA LEU A 56 -45.73 -16.37 31.89
C LEU A 56 -45.64 -15.85 33.32
N ALA A 57 -46.77 -15.46 33.90
CA ALA A 57 -46.83 -15.02 35.29
C ALA A 57 -46.25 -16.10 36.22
N SER A 58 -45.59 -15.69 37.32
CA SER A 58 -45.02 -16.62 38.30
C SER A 58 -46.02 -17.60 38.94
N ASP A 59 -47.33 -17.33 38.83
CA ASP A 59 -48.42 -18.21 39.29
C ASP A 59 -49.02 -19.11 38.18
N SER A 60 -48.38 -19.14 37.00
CA SER A 60 -48.78 -20.00 35.88
C SER A 60 -48.67 -21.48 36.26
N SER A 61 -49.73 -22.25 35.97
CA SER A 61 -49.71 -23.71 36.11
C SER A 61 -48.76 -24.41 35.13
N SER A 62 -48.05 -23.66 34.27
CA SER A 62 -47.08 -24.21 33.30
C SER A 62 -45.78 -24.67 33.95
N TYR A 63 -45.54 -24.28 35.20
CA TYR A 63 -44.41 -24.73 36.02
C TYR A 63 -44.81 -25.76 37.09
N ASP A 64 -46.09 -26.15 37.14
CA ASP A 64 -46.55 -27.22 38.03
C ASP A 64 -45.81 -28.52 37.65
N GLY A 65 -45.22 -29.19 38.64
CA GLY A 65 -44.42 -30.41 38.39
C GLY A 65 -43.05 -30.16 37.76
N ALA A 66 -42.58 -28.91 37.70
CA ALA A 66 -41.22 -28.60 37.27
C ALA A 66 -40.18 -29.19 38.22
N SER A 67 -39.10 -29.77 37.66
CA SER A 67 -37.94 -30.24 38.41
C SER A 67 -36.67 -30.22 37.54
N LEU A 68 -35.49 -30.19 38.15
CA LEU A 68 -34.21 -30.25 37.46
C LEU A 68 -33.48 -31.55 37.79
N TYR A 69 -33.19 -32.35 36.78
CA TYR A 69 -32.30 -33.50 36.92
C TYR A 69 -30.86 -33.02 36.70
N VAL A 70 -29.95 -33.26 37.64
CA VAL A 70 -28.55 -32.80 37.60
C VAL A 70 -27.63 -33.98 37.89
N TRP A 71 -26.55 -34.14 37.13
CA TRP A 71 -25.60 -35.23 37.35
C TRP A 71 -24.15 -34.80 37.06
N ASN A 72 -23.22 -35.56 37.63
CA ASN A 72 -21.81 -35.48 37.30
C ASN A 72 -21.40 -36.73 36.50
N ASP A 73 -20.50 -36.57 35.53
CA ASP A 73 -19.81 -37.65 34.82
C ASP A 73 -18.31 -37.37 34.69
N ASP A 74 -17.57 -38.20 33.95
CA ASP A 74 -16.12 -38.09 33.82
C ASP A 74 -15.66 -36.79 33.11
N ASN A 75 -16.55 -36.11 32.36
CA ASN A 75 -16.23 -34.93 31.58
C ASN A 75 -16.83 -33.64 32.18
N CYS A 76 -17.88 -33.76 32.99
CA CYS A 76 -18.63 -32.64 33.53
C CYS A 76 -19.13 -32.96 34.96
N ALA A 77 -18.43 -32.43 35.96
CA ALA A 77 -18.53 -32.83 37.36
C ALA A 77 -18.50 -31.66 38.37
N ALA A 78 -18.85 -30.43 37.95
CA ALA A 78 -18.69 -29.26 38.82
C ALA A 78 -19.76 -29.20 39.92
N TYR A 79 -20.90 -29.89 39.77
CA TYR A 79 -21.98 -29.83 40.74
C TYR A 79 -21.55 -30.43 42.08
N SER A 80 -21.66 -29.64 43.14
CA SER A 80 -21.24 -30.01 44.50
C SER A 80 -22.40 -30.10 45.49
N GLY A 81 -23.64 -29.93 45.03
CA GLY A 81 -24.81 -29.95 45.89
C GLY A 81 -25.04 -31.31 46.57
N SER A 82 -25.51 -31.28 47.82
CA SER A 82 -25.62 -32.49 48.65
C SER A 82 -26.95 -33.25 48.52
N SER A 83 -27.83 -32.87 47.59
CA SER A 83 -29.17 -33.47 47.46
C SER A 83 -29.14 -34.78 46.68
N GLU A 84 -29.55 -35.89 47.31
CA GLU A 84 -29.69 -37.19 46.64
C GLU A 84 -30.75 -37.19 45.53
N ASP A 85 -31.66 -36.21 45.56
CA ASP A 85 -32.71 -36.06 44.54
C ASP A 85 -32.17 -35.49 43.21
N ALA A 86 -31.03 -34.80 43.22
CA ALA A 86 -30.44 -34.17 42.03
C ALA A 86 -30.26 -35.16 40.87
N SER A 87 -29.62 -36.29 41.15
CA SER A 87 -29.35 -37.35 40.18
C SER A 87 -30.44 -38.44 40.14
N ASN A 88 -31.62 -38.20 40.72
CA ASN A 88 -32.72 -39.15 40.73
C ASN A 88 -33.77 -38.80 39.66
N TRP A 89 -33.88 -39.66 38.65
CA TRP A 89 -34.80 -39.42 37.53
C TRP A 89 -36.29 -39.41 37.96
N SER A 90 -36.67 -40.00 39.08
CA SER A 90 -38.09 -39.98 39.51
C SER A 90 -38.47 -38.73 40.32
N THR A 91 -37.49 -37.97 40.82
CA THR A 91 -37.72 -36.83 41.74
C THR A 91 -37.10 -35.53 41.23
N GLY A 92 -35.78 -35.47 41.05
CA GLY A 92 -35.04 -34.25 40.66
C GLY A 92 -35.11 -33.14 41.72
N LEU A 93 -34.42 -32.04 41.47
CA LEU A 93 -34.48 -30.84 42.30
C LEU A 93 -35.77 -30.07 42.04
N THR A 94 -36.47 -29.70 43.11
CA THR A 94 -37.61 -28.76 43.02
C THR A 94 -37.11 -27.33 42.75
N PRO A 95 -37.83 -26.50 41.98
CA PRO A 95 -37.45 -25.10 41.76
C PRO A 95 -37.32 -24.34 43.08
N ASP A 96 -36.32 -23.46 43.17
CA ASP A 96 -36.14 -22.54 44.29
C ASP A 96 -37.12 -21.36 44.20
N GLY A 97 -37.55 -21.03 42.98
CA GLY A 97 -38.63 -20.08 42.71
C GLY A 97 -39.07 -20.06 41.25
N VAL A 98 -40.00 -19.16 40.95
CA VAL A 98 -40.44 -18.82 39.59
C VAL A 98 -40.33 -17.32 39.41
N ASP A 99 -39.54 -16.91 38.44
CA ASP A 99 -39.37 -15.52 38.04
C ASP A 99 -40.44 -15.13 37.01
N ASP A 100 -41.00 -13.92 37.15
CA ASP A 100 -42.07 -13.43 36.28
C ASP A 100 -41.62 -13.23 34.82
N GLN A 101 -40.32 -13.07 34.59
CA GLN A 101 -39.72 -12.86 33.27
C GLN A 101 -39.07 -14.14 32.74
N TYR A 102 -38.33 -14.86 33.58
CA TYR A 102 -37.44 -15.95 33.15
C TYR A 102 -37.94 -17.37 33.50
N GLY A 103 -39.03 -17.49 34.28
CA GLY A 103 -39.64 -18.77 34.62
C GLY A 103 -39.02 -19.47 35.82
N ALA A 104 -39.22 -20.79 35.92
CA ALA A 104 -38.74 -21.58 37.04
C ALA A 104 -37.21 -21.56 37.12
N TYR A 105 -36.65 -21.44 38.33
CA TYR A 105 -35.20 -21.42 38.50
C TYR A 105 -34.70 -22.30 39.64
N TRP A 106 -33.43 -22.68 39.54
CA TRP A 106 -32.69 -23.46 40.53
C TRP A 106 -31.34 -22.80 40.79
N GLU A 107 -30.92 -22.75 42.05
CA GLU A 107 -29.57 -22.36 42.46
C GLU A 107 -28.72 -23.61 42.68
N LEU A 108 -27.70 -23.79 41.84
CA LEU A 108 -26.83 -24.95 41.87
C LEU A 108 -25.52 -24.61 42.54
N GLU A 109 -25.16 -25.36 43.59
CA GLU A 109 -23.85 -25.29 44.22
C GLU A 109 -22.81 -26.00 43.37
N TYR A 110 -21.64 -25.39 43.19
CA TYR A 110 -20.53 -25.97 42.44
C TYR A 110 -19.16 -25.70 43.07
N ASN A 111 -18.16 -26.46 42.62
CA ASN A 111 -16.76 -26.34 43.02
C ASN A 111 -15.86 -26.06 41.80
N ASP A 112 -15.07 -24.99 41.86
CA ASP A 112 -14.18 -24.52 40.78
C ASP A 112 -13.06 -25.53 40.43
N ASP A 113 -12.72 -26.46 41.34
CA ASP A 113 -11.56 -27.35 41.21
C ASP A 113 -11.81 -28.66 40.42
N ALA A 114 -13.06 -28.99 40.04
CA ALA A 114 -13.44 -30.34 39.59
C ALA A 114 -13.71 -30.50 38.08
N SER A 115 -14.24 -29.48 37.41
CA SER A 115 -14.47 -29.34 35.94
C SER A 115 -15.20 -28.01 35.71
N GLN A 116 -15.19 -27.43 34.51
CA GLN A 116 -15.85 -26.12 34.23
C GLN A 116 -17.33 -26.23 33.83
N CYS A 117 -18.06 -27.30 34.18
CA CYS A 117 -19.46 -27.43 33.75
C CYS A 117 -20.35 -28.31 34.66
N ILE A 118 -21.67 -28.15 34.52
CA ILE A 118 -22.73 -28.93 35.20
C ILE A 118 -23.71 -29.48 34.16
N ASN A 119 -23.96 -30.79 34.17
CA ASN A 119 -25.01 -31.38 33.34
C ASN A 119 -26.38 -31.28 34.00
N PHE A 120 -27.40 -30.89 33.24
CA PHE A 120 -28.77 -30.82 33.73
C PHE A 120 -29.83 -31.09 32.66
N ILE A 121 -31.03 -31.47 33.09
CA ILE A 121 -32.21 -31.60 32.25
C ILE A 121 -33.39 -30.98 33.00
N PRO A 122 -33.97 -29.86 32.54
CA PRO A 122 -35.24 -29.37 33.04
C PRO A 122 -36.33 -30.40 32.75
N ARG A 123 -37.33 -30.52 33.62
CA ARG A 123 -38.45 -31.45 33.43
C ARG A 123 -39.73 -30.83 33.90
N VAL A 124 -40.83 -31.17 33.25
CA VAL A 124 -42.19 -30.84 33.69
C VAL A 124 -42.99 -32.13 33.62
N ASP A 125 -43.57 -32.56 34.74
CA ASP A 125 -44.28 -33.85 34.85
C ASP A 125 -43.46 -35.07 34.35
N LEU A 126 -42.14 -35.06 34.59
CA LEU A 126 -41.15 -36.06 34.16
C LEU A 126 -40.86 -36.12 32.65
N GLU A 127 -41.42 -35.22 31.86
CA GLU A 127 -41.10 -35.07 30.43
C GLU A 127 -39.92 -34.11 30.22
N LYS A 128 -39.16 -34.31 29.13
CA LYS A 128 -38.05 -33.44 28.73
C LYS A 128 -38.56 -32.29 27.83
N PRO A 129 -38.71 -31.05 28.32
CA PRO A 129 -39.25 -29.94 27.55
C PRO A 129 -38.29 -29.43 26.46
N LEU A 130 -36.99 -29.79 26.54
CA LEU A 130 -35.98 -29.49 25.52
C LEU A 130 -35.86 -30.63 24.47
N GLY A 131 -36.74 -31.64 24.51
CA GLY A 131 -36.65 -32.83 23.66
C GLY A 131 -35.53 -33.78 24.11
N ASP A 132 -34.79 -34.36 23.16
CA ASP A 132 -33.68 -35.29 23.44
C ASP A 132 -32.38 -34.56 23.85
N TYR A 133 -32.39 -33.23 23.94
CA TYR A 133 -31.23 -32.43 24.30
C TYR A 133 -30.94 -32.53 25.81
N ASP A 134 -29.77 -33.07 26.13
CA ASP A 134 -29.22 -33.11 27.48
C ASP A 134 -28.39 -31.84 27.68
N ALA A 135 -28.89 -30.93 28.53
CA ALA A 135 -28.31 -29.60 28.66
C ALA A 135 -27.03 -29.62 29.51
N MET A 136 -26.08 -28.77 29.12
CA MET A 136 -24.82 -28.57 29.83
C MET A 136 -24.66 -27.08 30.10
N LEU A 137 -24.45 -26.73 31.37
CA LEU A 137 -24.04 -25.41 31.82
C LEU A 137 -22.51 -25.35 31.82
N ASP A 138 -21.91 -24.53 30.96
CA ASP A 138 -20.48 -24.19 31.03
C ASP A 138 -20.33 -22.94 31.92
N LEU A 139 -19.52 -23.06 32.98
CA LEU A 139 -19.29 -22.00 33.95
C LEU A 139 -18.53 -20.79 33.37
N ASN A 140 -17.87 -20.95 32.21
CA ASN A 140 -17.29 -19.83 31.45
C ASN A 140 -18.27 -19.16 30.48
N GLN A 141 -19.45 -19.75 30.28
CA GLN A 141 -20.51 -19.27 29.39
C GLN A 141 -21.76 -18.90 30.19
N VAL A 142 -21.57 -18.23 31.33
CA VAL A 142 -22.68 -17.68 32.14
C VAL A 142 -22.92 -16.22 31.81
N GLY A 143 -24.15 -15.76 32.01
CA GLY A 143 -24.50 -14.36 31.89
C GLY A 143 -23.78 -13.47 32.88
N SER A 144 -23.81 -12.15 32.64
CA SER A 144 -23.26 -11.14 33.57
C SER A 144 -23.89 -11.19 34.97
N ASP A 145 -25.05 -11.83 35.10
CA ASP A 145 -25.78 -12.09 36.34
C ASP A 145 -25.48 -13.47 36.97
N ASN A 146 -24.49 -14.20 36.43
CA ASN A 146 -24.09 -15.54 36.85
C ASN A 146 -25.24 -16.56 36.77
N ALA A 147 -25.98 -16.50 35.66
CA ALA A 147 -27.07 -17.40 35.34
C ALA A 147 -26.98 -17.96 33.91
N VAL A 148 -27.74 -19.03 33.66
CA VAL A 148 -28.06 -19.51 32.32
C VAL A 148 -29.55 -19.74 32.17
N TYR A 149 -30.01 -19.71 30.93
CA TYR A 149 -31.40 -19.73 30.54
C TYR A 149 -31.65 -20.91 29.59
N THR A 150 -32.82 -21.53 29.71
CA THR A 150 -33.32 -22.56 28.80
C THR A 150 -34.78 -22.31 28.48
N GLN A 151 -35.22 -22.74 27.31
CA GLN A 151 -36.56 -22.44 26.82
C GLN A 151 -37.21 -23.70 26.23
N GLN A 152 -38.49 -23.91 26.54
CA GLN A 152 -39.25 -25.04 26.01
C GLN A 152 -39.16 -25.13 24.49
N GLY A 153 -38.85 -26.32 23.98
CA GLY A 153 -38.73 -26.60 22.55
C GLY A 153 -37.43 -26.13 21.91
N VAL A 154 -36.52 -25.50 22.65
CA VAL A 154 -35.23 -25.02 22.14
C VAL A 154 -34.08 -25.85 22.70
N GLN A 155 -33.26 -26.41 21.81
CA GLN A 155 -32.15 -27.29 22.15
C GLN A 155 -30.85 -26.50 22.39
N ALA A 156 -30.90 -25.53 23.32
CA ALA A 156 -29.75 -24.70 23.69
C ALA A 156 -29.81 -24.24 25.15
N VAL A 157 -28.63 -23.92 25.70
CA VAL A 157 -28.45 -23.22 26.98
C VAL A 157 -27.86 -21.85 26.67
N TYR A 158 -28.43 -20.79 27.22
CA TYR A 158 -28.04 -19.43 26.90
C TYR A 158 -27.43 -18.74 28.13
N PRO A 159 -26.30 -18.05 28.00
CA PRO A 159 -25.82 -17.09 28.99
C PRO A 159 -26.81 -15.94 29.26
N GLU A 160 -27.50 -15.47 28.21
CA GLU A 160 -28.58 -14.47 28.28
C GLU A 160 -29.70 -14.85 27.30
N LEU A 161 -30.96 -14.77 27.73
CA LEU A 161 -32.11 -15.16 26.90
C LEU A 161 -32.27 -14.18 25.71
N ILE A 162 -32.29 -14.71 24.48
CA ILE A 162 -32.58 -13.94 23.27
C ILE A 162 -34.02 -14.24 22.83
N PRO A 163 -34.95 -13.27 22.88
CA PRO A 163 -36.32 -13.53 22.48
C PRO A 163 -36.43 -13.81 20.96
N SER A 164 -37.14 -14.89 20.56
CA SER A 164 -37.45 -15.24 19.17
C SER A 164 -38.22 -14.17 18.37
N GLY A 165 -38.72 -13.11 19.01
CA GLY A 165 -39.32 -11.94 18.35
C GLY A 165 -38.46 -10.67 18.34
N ASP A 166 -37.23 -10.73 18.88
CA ASP A 166 -36.31 -9.58 18.98
C ASP A 166 -35.47 -9.39 17.71
N ILE A 167 -35.41 -10.42 16.86
CA ILE A 167 -34.77 -10.35 15.55
C ILE A 167 -35.80 -9.85 14.53
N PRO A 168 -35.55 -8.72 13.83
CA PRO A 168 -36.44 -8.26 12.77
C PRO A 168 -36.61 -9.31 11.66
N ALA A 169 -37.79 -9.35 11.03
CA ALA A 169 -38.01 -10.24 9.88
C ALA A 169 -37.02 -9.94 8.75
N ASN A 170 -36.57 -10.99 8.05
CA ASN A 170 -35.57 -10.92 6.97
C ASN A 170 -34.24 -10.29 7.42
N THR A 171 -33.79 -10.60 8.64
CA THR A 171 -32.45 -10.20 9.10
C THR A 171 -31.68 -11.38 9.69
N ALA A 172 -30.36 -11.28 9.65
CA ALA A 172 -29.45 -12.07 10.47
C ALA A 172 -28.83 -11.18 11.55
N ARG A 173 -28.73 -11.66 12.79
CA ARG A 173 -28.11 -10.91 13.89
C ARG A 173 -26.69 -11.42 14.15
N VAL A 174 -25.70 -10.54 14.14
CA VAL A 174 -24.33 -10.87 14.53
C VAL A 174 -23.95 -10.11 15.79
N TYR A 175 -23.56 -10.83 16.83
CA TYR A 175 -22.97 -10.29 18.06
C TYR A 175 -21.45 -10.27 17.97
N LEU A 176 -20.82 -9.19 18.43
CA LEU A 176 -19.38 -9.08 18.63
C LEU A 176 -19.09 -8.82 20.10
N ASN A 177 -18.42 -9.79 20.72
CA ASN A 177 -17.98 -9.68 22.10
C ASN A 177 -16.47 -9.40 22.18
N THR A 178 -16.08 -8.43 23.01
CA THR A 178 -14.69 -8.09 23.26
C THR A 178 -14.44 -8.09 24.77
N GLN A 179 -13.44 -8.85 25.22
CA GLN A 179 -13.09 -8.91 26.65
C GLN A 179 -12.56 -7.58 27.19
N ASP A 180 -12.09 -6.68 26.32
CA ASP A 180 -11.52 -5.37 26.67
C ASP A 180 -12.58 -4.27 26.86
N GLY A 181 -13.87 -4.54 26.56
CA GLY A 181 -14.98 -3.62 26.80
C GLY A 181 -15.07 -2.42 25.84
N ASP A 182 -14.46 -2.51 24.65
CA ASP A 182 -14.30 -1.39 23.70
C ASP A 182 -15.55 -1.14 22.80
N SER A 183 -16.75 -1.33 23.34
CA SER A 183 -18.00 -1.46 22.57
C SER A 183 -18.47 -0.20 21.82
N GLN A 184 -17.88 0.97 22.07
CA GLN A 184 -18.37 2.25 21.55
C GLN A 184 -17.78 2.69 20.20
N PHE A 185 -16.84 1.92 19.63
CA PHE A 185 -16.10 2.30 18.42
C PHE A 185 -16.22 1.32 17.26
N PHE A 186 -17.10 0.31 17.35
CA PHE A 186 -17.21 -0.72 16.32
C PHE A 186 -18.13 -0.34 15.18
N THR A 187 -17.72 -0.75 13.98
CA THR A 187 -18.53 -0.74 12.76
C THR A 187 -18.46 -2.12 12.10
N LEU A 188 -19.45 -2.43 11.25
CA LEU A 188 -19.50 -3.68 10.49
C LEU A 188 -19.46 -3.36 9.00
N HIS A 189 -18.38 -3.74 8.32
CA HIS A 189 -18.34 -3.72 6.87
C HIS A 189 -18.99 -5.00 6.34
N LEU A 190 -19.79 -4.86 5.28
CA LEU A 190 -20.68 -5.84 4.67
C LEU A 190 -20.56 -5.70 3.15
N TRP A 191 -20.49 -6.83 2.44
CA TRP A 191 -20.41 -6.87 0.98
C TRP A 191 -20.96 -8.17 0.39
N ASN A 192 -21.31 -8.12 -0.90
CA ASN A 192 -21.68 -9.29 -1.69
C ASN A 192 -20.56 -9.68 -2.67
N ASN A 193 -20.43 -10.96 -2.99
CA ASN A 193 -19.56 -11.47 -4.05
C ASN A 193 -20.17 -12.72 -4.70
N ASP A 194 -19.49 -13.28 -5.72
CA ASP A 194 -19.96 -14.45 -6.47
C ASP A 194 -20.23 -15.71 -5.63
N THR A 195 -19.69 -15.77 -4.41
CA THR A 195 -19.82 -16.92 -3.51
C THR A 195 -20.80 -16.69 -2.36
N CYS A 196 -21.19 -15.44 -2.09
CA CYS A 196 -21.89 -15.04 -0.87
C CYS A 196 -22.59 -13.70 -1.12
N ASP A 197 -23.91 -13.75 -1.32
CA ASP A 197 -24.67 -12.71 -2.02
C ASP A 197 -26.02 -12.36 -1.37
N GLU A 198 -26.27 -12.81 -0.14
CA GLU A 198 -27.59 -12.65 0.49
C GLU A 198 -27.77 -11.35 1.28
N TYR A 199 -26.78 -10.45 1.29
CA TYR A 199 -26.94 -9.15 1.93
C TYR A 199 -27.88 -8.26 1.09
N ASP A 200 -29.00 -7.84 1.69
CA ASP A 200 -30.00 -6.95 1.05
C ASP A 200 -29.55 -5.48 1.14
N GLY A 201 -28.40 -5.21 0.52
CA GLY A 201 -27.75 -3.90 0.47
C GLY A 201 -26.63 -3.87 -0.57
N SER A 202 -26.17 -2.65 -0.88
CA SER A 202 -24.89 -2.47 -1.59
C SER A 202 -23.74 -2.56 -0.60
N ASP A 203 -22.56 -2.94 -1.07
CA ASP A 203 -21.33 -2.91 -0.28
C ASP A 203 -21.21 -1.62 0.52
N THR A 204 -20.96 -1.79 1.81
CA THR A 204 -20.92 -0.67 2.75
C THR A 204 -19.59 0.06 2.62
N SER A 205 -19.56 1.39 2.69
CA SER A 205 -18.28 2.12 2.68
C SER A 205 -17.50 1.89 3.97
N TRP A 206 -16.18 1.82 3.91
CA TRP A 206 -15.33 1.76 5.10
C TRP A 206 -15.56 2.97 6.04
N PRO A 207 -15.57 2.79 7.38
CA PRO A 207 -15.29 1.55 8.11
C PRO A 207 -16.51 0.62 8.28
N GLY A 208 -17.67 0.91 7.69
CA GLY A 208 -18.88 0.10 7.77
C GLY A 208 -20.02 0.75 8.56
N ILE A 209 -21.04 -0.04 8.91
CA ILE A 209 -22.26 0.44 9.58
C ILE A 209 -22.18 0.37 11.11
N ALA A 210 -22.81 1.33 11.78
CA ALA A 210 -22.89 1.37 13.24
C ALA A 210 -23.76 0.23 13.81
N PRO A 211 -23.51 -0.21 15.07
CA PRO A 211 -24.28 -1.28 15.70
C PRO A 211 -25.77 -0.95 15.82
N THR A 212 -26.62 -1.95 15.65
CA THR A 212 -28.06 -1.85 15.89
C THR A 212 -28.36 -1.75 17.39
N GLY A 213 -27.56 -2.42 18.23
CA GLY A 213 -27.70 -2.38 19.68
C GLY A 213 -26.54 -3.07 20.42
N SER A 214 -26.73 -3.35 21.70
CA SER A 214 -25.75 -4.04 22.55
C SER A 214 -26.43 -4.93 23.61
N SER A 215 -25.72 -5.98 24.01
CA SER A 215 -26.02 -6.86 25.14
C SER A 215 -24.88 -6.78 26.16
N ASP A 216 -25.22 -6.78 27.45
CA ASP A 216 -24.23 -6.80 28.53
C ASP A 216 -23.46 -8.13 28.58
N THR A 217 -24.01 -9.20 27.99
CA THR A 217 -23.43 -10.54 27.97
C THR A 217 -22.75 -10.87 26.64
N TYR A 218 -23.37 -10.54 25.51
CA TYR A 218 -22.90 -10.91 24.16
C TYR A 218 -22.18 -9.79 23.41
N GLY A 219 -22.17 -8.56 23.94
CA GLY A 219 -21.54 -7.41 23.29
C GLY A 219 -22.44 -6.69 22.27
N VAL A 220 -21.83 -5.89 21.39
CA VAL A 220 -22.58 -5.12 20.37
C VAL A 220 -23.13 -6.04 19.30
N TYR A 221 -24.23 -5.65 18.66
CA TYR A 221 -24.79 -6.44 17.57
C TYR A 221 -25.33 -5.61 16.41
N TRP A 222 -25.41 -6.25 15.25
CA TRP A 222 -26.01 -5.72 14.03
C TRP A 222 -27.13 -6.64 13.56
N ASP A 223 -28.27 -6.05 13.21
CA ASP A 223 -29.34 -6.71 12.44
C ASP A 223 -29.09 -6.44 10.96
N ILE A 224 -28.58 -7.45 10.26
CA ILE A 224 -28.17 -7.37 8.87
C ILE A 224 -29.37 -7.75 7.98
N PRO A 225 -29.86 -6.86 7.11
CA PRO A 225 -30.95 -7.19 6.19
C PRO A 225 -30.49 -8.20 5.15
N VAL A 226 -31.33 -9.21 4.87
CA VAL A 226 -31.01 -10.29 3.93
C VAL A 226 -32.13 -10.59 2.94
N THR A 227 -31.76 -10.96 1.72
CA THR A 227 -32.70 -11.29 0.63
C THR A 227 -33.30 -12.68 0.78
N SER A 228 -32.51 -13.64 1.26
CA SER A 228 -32.89 -15.02 1.50
C SER A 228 -32.04 -15.65 2.62
N THR A 229 -32.25 -16.93 2.92
CA THR A 229 -31.43 -17.72 3.84
C THR A 229 -30.83 -18.94 3.14
N ASP A 230 -30.60 -18.86 1.81
CA ASP A 230 -30.18 -19.99 0.99
C ASP A 230 -28.65 -20.11 0.88
N ASN A 231 -27.87 -19.08 1.26
CA ASN A 231 -26.41 -19.05 1.14
C ASN A 231 -25.73 -18.40 2.36
N CYS A 232 -25.13 -17.20 2.20
CA CYS A 232 -24.41 -16.51 3.26
C CYS A 232 -24.31 -14.99 3.08
N VAL A 233 -23.82 -14.30 4.11
CA VAL A 233 -23.47 -12.87 4.10
C VAL A 233 -22.00 -12.68 4.48
N ASN A 234 -21.22 -11.93 3.70
CA ASN A 234 -19.85 -11.56 4.08
C ASN A 234 -19.85 -10.34 5.00
N PHE A 235 -18.97 -10.34 5.99
CA PHE A 235 -18.78 -9.21 6.88
C PHE A 235 -17.39 -9.18 7.53
N ILE A 236 -16.97 -7.99 7.97
CA ILE A 236 -15.81 -7.83 8.86
C ILE A 236 -16.08 -6.73 9.88
N ALA A 237 -15.74 -7.00 11.14
CA ALA A 237 -15.86 -6.03 12.21
C ALA A 237 -14.61 -5.13 12.27
N THR A 238 -14.82 -3.82 12.36
CA THR A 238 -13.76 -2.80 12.25
C THR A 238 -13.90 -1.77 13.37
N ASN A 239 -12.89 -0.92 13.53
CA ASN A 239 -12.99 0.29 14.37
C ASN A 239 -12.62 1.56 13.56
N SER A 240 -12.83 2.73 14.14
CA SER A 240 -12.57 4.04 13.52
C SER A 240 -11.10 4.34 13.13
N SER A 241 -10.20 3.37 13.31
CA SER A 241 -8.75 3.47 13.07
C SER A 241 -8.23 2.34 12.16
N ASN A 242 -9.11 1.59 11.48
CA ASN A 242 -8.76 0.53 10.51
C ASN A 242 -7.85 -0.59 11.06
N GLY A 243 -7.83 -0.83 12.37
CA GLY A 243 -7.02 -1.90 12.97
C GLY A 243 -7.74 -3.25 12.94
N ASP A 244 -7.08 -4.29 12.44
CA ASP A 244 -7.55 -5.68 12.33
C ASP A 244 -8.09 -6.23 13.66
N TYR A 245 -9.42 -6.23 13.79
CA TYR A 245 -10.12 -6.79 14.95
C TYR A 245 -10.42 -8.28 14.79
N GLN A 246 -10.45 -8.75 13.52
CA GLN A 246 -10.60 -10.14 13.13
C GLN A 246 -9.39 -10.56 12.30
N THR A 247 -9.12 -11.86 12.31
CA THR A 247 -7.96 -12.45 11.60
C THR A 247 -8.30 -12.82 10.14
N SER A 248 -9.54 -12.63 9.72
CA SER A 248 -9.99 -12.80 8.33
C SER A 248 -11.35 -12.13 8.09
N ASP A 249 -11.72 -12.03 6.83
CA ASP A 249 -13.10 -11.82 6.41
C ASP A 249 -14.00 -12.96 6.93
N LEU A 250 -15.18 -12.61 7.45
CA LEU A 250 -16.11 -13.56 8.06
C LEU A 250 -17.32 -13.79 7.16
N LYS A 251 -17.91 -14.99 7.27
CA LYS A 251 -19.15 -15.36 6.58
C LYS A 251 -20.20 -15.82 7.57
N PHE A 252 -21.38 -15.20 7.51
CA PHE A 252 -22.58 -15.72 8.17
C PHE A 252 -23.26 -16.70 7.21
N GLU A 253 -23.15 -17.99 7.48
CA GLU A 253 -23.68 -19.07 6.64
C GLU A 253 -25.01 -19.59 7.21
N PHE A 254 -26.05 -19.59 6.39
CA PHE A 254 -27.39 -20.00 6.82
C PHE A 254 -27.57 -21.52 6.93
N ASP A 255 -26.69 -22.31 6.34
CA ASP A 255 -26.69 -23.78 6.43
C ASP A 255 -26.22 -24.30 7.80
N ASN A 256 -25.61 -23.46 8.64
CA ASN A 256 -25.19 -23.83 9.98
C ASN A 256 -26.40 -23.93 10.93
N THR A 257 -26.49 -25.03 11.67
CA THR A 257 -27.66 -25.33 12.51
C THR A 257 -27.73 -24.44 13.75
N THR A 258 -28.64 -23.47 13.77
CA THR A 258 -28.93 -22.66 14.95
C THR A 258 -30.21 -23.17 15.63
N ALA A 259 -30.16 -23.39 16.95
CA ALA A 259 -31.35 -23.71 17.73
C ALA A 259 -32.24 -22.46 17.97
N ILE A 260 -31.76 -21.28 17.58
CA ILE A 260 -32.18 -19.99 18.15
C ILE A 260 -32.49 -18.92 17.08
N GLY A 261 -32.51 -19.30 15.80
CA GLY A 261 -32.72 -18.39 14.66
C GLY A 261 -31.42 -17.94 14.00
N ASN A 262 -31.48 -17.00 13.05
CA ASN A 262 -30.32 -16.53 12.28
C ASN A 262 -29.42 -15.62 13.14
N ILE A 263 -28.73 -16.20 14.11
CA ILE A 263 -27.86 -15.49 15.07
C ILE A 263 -26.45 -16.07 15.02
N GLY A 264 -25.46 -15.19 15.00
CA GLY A 264 -24.04 -15.52 15.04
C GLY A 264 -23.32 -14.75 16.14
N PHE A 265 -22.29 -15.35 16.71
CA PHE A 265 -21.46 -14.79 17.76
C PHE A 265 -20.01 -14.76 17.28
N VAL A 266 -19.36 -13.63 17.44
CA VAL A 266 -17.99 -13.38 16.99
C VAL A 266 -17.19 -12.82 18.16
N PHE A 267 -15.92 -13.19 18.23
CA PHE A 267 -15.00 -12.72 19.27
C PHE A 267 -13.82 -12.01 18.62
N LYS A 268 -13.18 -11.10 19.35
CA LYS A 268 -11.94 -10.46 18.89
C LYS A 268 -10.85 -11.49 18.57
N GLY A 269 -10.13 -11.29 17.46
CA GLY A 269 -9.02 -12.14 17.02
C GLY A 269 -9.47 -13.55 16.65
N THR A 270 -10.59 -13.66 15.92
CA THR A 270 -11.07 -14.92 15.35
C THR A 270 -11.32 -14.77 13.85
N ASP A 271 -11.37 -15.90 13.15
CA ASP A 271 -11.59 -16.03 11.71
C ASP A 271 -12.93 -16.72 11.40
N LYS A 272 -13.83 -16.81 12.38
CA LYS A 272 -15.07 -17.59 12.26
C LYS A 272 -16.25 -17.04 13.04
N VAL A 273 -17.44 -17.48 12.63
CA VAL A 273 -18.73 -17.21 13.29
C VAL A 273 -19.16 -18.43 14.10
N TYR A 274 -19.53 -18.21 15.36
CA TYR A 274 -20.07 -19.24 16.23
C TYR A 274 -21.60 -19.19 16.20
N TYR A 275 -22.25 -20.35 16.07
CA TYR A 275 -23.72 -20.48 16.00
C TYR A 275 -24.35 -20.98 17.31
N GLN A 276 -23.56 -20.96 18.39
CA GLN A 276 -23.98 -21.27 19.75
C GLN A 276 -24.00 -19.97 20.58
N PRO A 277 -24.97 -19.81 21.51
CA PRO A 277 -25.06 -18.63 22.36
C PRO A 277 -23.92 -18.60 23.37
N LEU A 278 -22.83 -17.92 23.02
CA LEU A 278 -21.58 -17.89 23.79
C LEU A 278 -21.35 -16.48 24.35
N ALA A 279 -21.17 -16.37 25.67
CA ALA A 279 -20.85 -15.12 26.36
C ALA A 279 -19.36 -14.77 26.28
N GLN A 280 -18.50 -15.78 26.10
CA GLN A 280 -17.06 -15.59 26.02
C GLN A 280 -16.50 -16.48 24.90
N LYS A 281 -15.36 -16.07 24.34
CA LYS A 281 -14.60 -16.93 23.42
C LYS A 281 -14.40 -18.29 24.10
N PRO A 282 -14.80 -19.42 23.50
CA PRO A 282 -14.71 -20.72 24.16
C PRO A 282 -13.29 -20.96 24.67
N SER A 283 -13.11 -20.96 25.99
CA SER A 283 -11.81 -21.08 26.66
C SER A 283 -11.16 -22.46 26.47
N ASN A 284 -11.92 -23.45 26.01
CA ASN A 284 -11.50 -24.85 25.90
C ASN A 284 -11.42 -25.41 24.47
N GLN A 285 -11.86 -24.67 23.45
CA GLN A 285 -11.73 -25.11 22.05
C GLN A 285 -10.48 -24.47 21.44
N VAL A 286 -9.42 -25.25 21.37
CA VAL A 286 -8.31 -24.95 20.47
C VAL A 286 -8.74 -25.40 19.09
N GLU A 287 -8.47 -24.60 18.08
CA GLU A 287 -8.66 -24.94 16.67
C GLU A 287 -7.38 -24.63 15.91
N LEU A 288 -7.23 -25.23 14.73
CA LEU A 288 -6.22 -24.81 13.77
C LEU A 288 -6.67 -23.47 13.20
N SER A 289 -5.88 -22.43 13.42
CA SER A 289 -6.16 -21.09 12.89
C SER A 289 -4.86 -20.33 12.65
N GLY A 290 -4.85 -19.57 11.56
CA GLY A 290 -3.74 -18.74 11.12
C GLY A 290 -2.41 -19.48 10.96
N ALA A 291 -1.33 -18.70 10.87
CA ALA A 291 0.04 -19.17 10.72
C ALA A 291 0.98 -18.46 11.71
N SER A 292 0.62 -18.50 12.98
CA SER A 292 1.26 -17.77 14.08
C SER A 292 2.44 -18.54 14.72
N ALA A 293 2.93 -19.58 14.05
CA ALA A 293 4.23 -20.18 14.33
C ALA A 293 5.23 -19.76 13.26
N ILE A 294 6.33 -19.11 13.66
CA ILE A 294 7.26 -18.45 12.72
C ILE A 294 8.67 -18.92 13.02
N PHE A 295 9.37 -19.45 12.02
CA PHE A 295 10.80 -19.72 12.19
C PHE A 295 11.58 -18.40 12.30
N ALA A 296 12.42 -18.30 13.35
CA ALA A 296 13.40 -17.23 13.50
C ALA A 296 14.74 -17.57 12.83
N ASP A 297 15.09 -18.86 12.80
CA ASP A 297 16.23 -19.46 12.08
C ASP A 297 15.96 -20.96 11.82
N ASP A 298 16.99 -21.75 11.54
CA ASP A 298 16.89 -23.20 11.26
C ASP A 298 16.73 -24.10 12.50
N SER A 299 16.66 -23.51 13.70
CA SER A 299 16.56 -24.22 14.97
C SER A 299 15.56 -23.59 15.94
N VAL A 300 15.14 -22.34 15.74
CA VAL A 300 14.25 -21.61 16.64
C VAL A 300 12.89 -21.38 15.99
N LEU A 301 11.84 -21.93 16.59
CA LEU A 301 10.45 -21.68 16.22
C LEU A 301 9.79 -20.75 17.25
N LEU A 302 9.27 -19.62 16.78
CA LEU A 302 8.52 -18.66 17.58
C LEU A 302 7.03 -19.02 17.55
N VAL A 303 6.33 -18.89 18.67
CA VAL A 303 4.88 -19.09 18.77
C VAL A 303 4.22 -17.94 19.51
N ASN A 304 3.03 -17.52 19.07
CA ASN A 304 2.25 -16.43 19.66
C ASN A 304 1.60 -16.85 21.01
N SER A 305 2.43 -17.03 22.04
CA SER A 305 1.96 -17.20 23.42
C SER A 305 3.11 -17.05 24.41
N GLN A 306 2.95 -16.15 25.39
CA GLN A 306 3.89 -16.00 26.51
C GLN A 306 3.75 -17.10 27.57
N GLU A 307 2.64 -17.85 27.55
CA GLU A 307 2.37 -18.95 28.48
C GLU A 307 2.86 -20.30 27.96
N ALA A 308 3.29 -20.35 26.69
CA ALA A 308 3.80 -21.55 26.05
C ALA A 308 4.95 -22.18 26.85
N THR A 309 4.82 -23.47 27.14
CA THR A 309 5.86 -24.27 27.80
C THR A 309 6.45 -25.35 26.91
N SER A 310 5.73 -25.72 25.84
CA SER A 310 6.21 -26.64 24.82
C SER A 310 5.49 -26.45 23.49
N VAL A 311 6.15 -26.86 22.42
CA VAL A 311 5.62 -26.83 21.05
C VAL A 311 5.88 -28.20 20.40
N THR A 312 4.89 -28.71 19.69
CA THR A 312 5.01 -29.90 18.85
C THR A 312 4.73 -29.54 17.40
N LEU A 313 5.68 -29.83 16.52
CA LEU A 313 5.58 -29.65 15.08
C LEU A 313 5.17 -30.98 14.44
N TYR A 314 4.01 -31.01 13.79
CA TYR A 314 3.51 -32.14 13.01
C TYR A 314 3.76 -31.88 11.52
N TYR A 315 4.00 -32.95 10.77
CA TYR A 315 4.26 -32.86 9.34
C TYR A 315 3.53 -33.92 8.52
N SER A 316 3.17 -33.59 7.28
CA SER A 316 2.63 -34.52 6.29
C SER A 316 3.13 -34.24 4.88
N GLN A 317 3.75 -35.23 4.25
CA GLN A 317 4.28 -35.14 2.89
C GLN A 317 3.18 -35.00 1.83
N THR A 318 1.99 -35.51 2.12
CA THR A 318 0.84 -35.49 1.21
C THR A 318 -0.21 -34.45 1.57
N ALA A 319 0.14 -33.49 2.43
CA ALA A 319 -0.77 -32.47 2.95
C ALA A 319 -2.07 -33.05 3.54
N ALA A 320 -1.94 -34.06 4.40
CA ALA A 320 -3.08 -34.75 5.00
C ALA A 320 -3.40 -34.30 6.43
N LEU A 321 -2.70 -33.28 6.96
CA LEU A 321 -2.89 -32.84 8.34
C LEU A 321 -4.27 -32.20 8.52
N SER A 322 -4.90 -32.53 9.64
CA SER A 322 -6.05 -31.80 10.15
C SER A 322 -5.98 -31.73 11.68
N PHE A 323 -6.63 -30.73 12.27
CA PHE A 323 -6.70 -30.58 13.72
C PHE A 323 -8.12 -30.84 14.23
N ASN A 324 -8.25 -31.83 15.10
CA ASN A 324 -9.52 -32.17 15.72
C ASN A 324 -9.68 -31.36 17.02
N SER A 325 -10.50 -30.32 16.98
CA SER A 325 -10.68 -29.37 18.09
C SER A 325 -11.31 -29.98 19.33
N GLN A 326 -12.13 -31.02 19.18
CA GLN A 326 -12.77 -31.71 20.31
C GLN A 326 -11.76 -32.55 21.08
N THR A 327 -10.83 -33.20 20.38
CA THR A 327 -9.80 -34.04 20.99
C THR A 327 -8.47 -33.31 21.22
N LYS A 328 -8.35 -32.07 20.71
CA LYS A 328 -7.12 -31.27 20.67
C LYS A 328 -5.92 -32.04 20.11
N SER A 329 -6.15 -32.79 19.03
CA SER A 329 -5.13 -33.67 18.45
C SER A 329 -5.02 -33.50 16.94
N VAL A 330 -3.83 -33.74 16.40
CA VAL A 330 -3.56 -33.72 14.96
C VAL A 330 -3.81 -35.10 14.37
N GLU A 331 -4.57 -35.14 13.28
CA GLU A 331 -4.84 -36.33 12.47
C GLU A 331 -4.05 -36.25 11.15
N GLY A 332 -3.81 -37.39 10.49
CA GLY A 332 -3.15 -37.44 9.17
C GLY A 332 -1.64 -37.18 9.17
N ALA A 333 -1.00 -37.01 10.32
CA ALA A 333 0.44 -36.78 10.41
C ALA A 333 1.28 -38.02 10.07
N ASP A 334 2.34 -37.79 9.28
CA ASP A 334 3.38 -38.80 9.01
C ASP A 334 4.36 -38.92 10.20
N GLY A 335 4.51 -37.84 10.95
CA GLY A 335 5.27 -37.80 12.20
C GLY A 335 5.19 -36.45 12.91
N SER A 336 5.96 -36.32 13.99
CA SER A 336 6.09 -35.07 14.72
C SER A 336 7.41 -34.96 15.49
N ILE A 337 7.76 -33.75 15.89
CA ILE A 337 8.88 -33.42 16.77
C ILE A 337 8.43 -32.39 17.81
N SER A 338 8.84 -32.55 19.07
CA SER A 338 8.45 -31.63 20.16
C SER A 338 9.67 -30.99 20.81
N SER A 339 9.53 -29.75 21.26
CA SER A 339 10.48 -29.07 22.13
C SER A 339 9.79 -28.42 23.32
N SER A 340 10.47 -28.43 24.47
CA SER A 340 10.14 -27.64 25.67
C SER A 340 11.31 -26.77 26.11
N VAL A 341 12.31 -26.62 25.26
CA VAL A 341 13.50 -25.81 25.52
C VAL A 341 13.23 -24.41 24.97
N GLN A 342 12.91 -23.47 25.86
CA GLN A 342 12.74 -22.07 25.44
C GLN A 342 14.09 -21.49 24.98
N SER A 343 14.05 -20.82 23.84
CA SER A 343 15.22 -20.19 23.23
C SER A 343 15.65 -18.93 23.97
N ALA A 344 16.92 -18.58 23.85
CA ALA A 344 17.40 -17.29 24.32
C ALA A 344 16.80 -16.14 23.47
N ALA A 345 16.61 -14.97 24.09
CA ALA A 345 16.00 -13.79 23.46
C ALA A 345 16.81 -13.15 22.30
N ASN A 346 17.84 -13.82 21.76
CA ASN A 346 18.69 -13.27 20.70
C ASN A 346 17.93 -13.04 19.38
N TRP A 347 16.88 -13.82 19.11
CA TRP A 347 16.04 -13.65 17.92
C TRP A 347 15.29 -12.30 17.91
N GLN A 348 15.06 -11.69 19.08
CA GLN A 348 14.30 -10.45 19.21
C GLN A 348 14.95 -9.26 18.50
N SER A 349 16.27 -9.28 18.26
CA SER A 349 16.91 -8.22 17.47
C SER A 349 16.62 -8.31 15.97
N ASN A 350 16.33 -9.52 15.47
CA ASN A 350 16.06 -9.78 14.06
C ASN A 350 14.56 -9.79 13.73
N LYS A 351 13.72 -10.01 14.74
CA LYS A 351 12.26 -9.96 14.66
C LYS A 351 11.70 -9.09 15.80
N PRO A 352 12.05 -7.79 15.88
CA PRO A 352 11.66 -6.92 16.98
C PRO A 352 10.14 -6.80 17.15
N GLN A 353 9.39 -6.84 16.05
CA GLN A 353 7.93 -6.78 16.03
C GLN A 353 7.24 -7.95 16.75
N LEU A 354 7.95 -9.08 16.95
CA LEU A 354 7.40 -10.27 17.60
C LEU A 354 7.77 -10.35 19.10
N SER A 355 8.63 -9.46 19.58
CA SER A 355 9.30 -9.60 20.88
C SER A 355 8.39 -9.53 22.10
N SER A 356 7.23 -8.86 21.99
CA SER A 356 6.24 -8.72 23.06
C SER A 356 5.33 -9.93 23.25
N ASP A 357 4.99 -10.61 22.15
CA ASP A 357 3.86 -11.55 22.12
C ASP A 357 4.29 -12.99 21.83
N PHE A 358 5.52 -13.18 21.33
CA PHE A 358 6.03 -14.49 20.95
C PHE A 358 7.07 -15.06 21.92
N THR A 359 7.05 -16.39 22.05
CA THR A 359 8.05 -17.19 22.76
C THR A 359 8.78 -18.10 21.78
N GLY A 360 10.12 -18.14 21.84
CA GLY A 360 10.94 -19.02 20.99
C GLY A 360 11.24 -20.37 21.64
N PHE A 361 11.29 -21.43 20.84
CA PHE A 361 11.65 -22.79 21.24
C PHE A 361 12.75 -23.37 20.36
N ASP A 362 13.77 -23.96 20.98
CA ASP A 362 14.90 -24.60 20.30
C ASP A 362 14.56 -26.03 19.88
N PHE A 363 14.68 -26.36 18.60
CA PHE A 363 14.50 -27.69 18.03
C PHE A 363 15.84 -28.32 17.65
N ASP A 364 16.03 -29.58 18.05
CA ASP A 364 17.19 -30.39 17.66
C ASP A 364 16.72 -31.50 16.70
N PHE A 365 16.61 -31.15 15.42
CA PHE A 365 16.15 -32.05 14.36
C PHE A 365 17.11 -33.25 14.17
N ASP A 366 18.42 -33.01 14.29
CA ASP A 366 19.45 -34.06 14.19
C ASP A 366 19.30 -35.11 15.28
N ALA A 367 19.06 -34.70 16.54
CA ALA A 367 18.81 -35.64 17.64
C ALA A 367 17.54 -36.48 17.42
N ALA A 368 16.55 -35.94 16.71
CA ALA A 368 15.33 -36.64 16.33
C ALA A 368 15.52 -37.56 15.09
N ASN A 369 16.70 -37.55 14.44
CA ASN A 369 16.94 -38.15 13.12
C ASN A 369 15.97 -37.64 12.05
N LEU A 370 15.62 -36.36 12.12
CA LEU A 370 14.81 -35.64 11.13
C LEU A 370 15.68 -34.59 10.43
N SER A 371 15.31 -34.24 9.21
CA SER A 371 15.95 -33.20 8.41
C SER A 371 14.95 -32.06 8.27
N LEU A 372 15.25 -30.87 8.82
CA LEU A 372 14.39 -29.70 8.60
C LEU A 372 14.23 -29.39 7.11
N LYS A 373 15.27 -29.64 6.30
CA LYS A 373 15.20 -29.48 4.83
C LYS A 373 14.13 -30.35 4.17
N ASP A 374 13.89 -31.55 4.71
CA ASP A 374 12.83 -32.44 4.20
C ASP A 374 11.46 -31.99 4.74
N LEU A 375 11.38 -31.62 6.03
CA LEU A 375 10.14 -31.14 6.66
C LEU A 375 9.60 -29.87 6.01
N LEU A 376 10.47 -28.96 5.54
CA LEU A 376 10.07 -27.74 4.85
C LEU A 376 9.48 -28.00 3.43
N LYS A 377 9.45 -29.24 2.96
CA LYS A 377 8.76 -29.66 1.71
C LYS A 377 7.36 -30.26 1.97
N ASP A 378 7.01 -30.43 3.24
CA ASP A 378 5.79 -31.05 3.72
C ASP A 378 4.83 -29.97 4.26
N GLN A 379 3.56 -30.33 4.46
CA GLN A 379 2.63 -29.51 5.25
C GLN A 379 3.05 -29.54 6.72
N LEU A 380 3.03 -28.39 7.40
CA LEU A 380 3.44 -28.24 8.80
C LEU A 380 2.34 -27.60 9.65
N ILE A 381 2.06 -28.20 10.82
CA ILE A 381 1.22 -27.60 11.86
C ILE A 381 1.97 -27.61 13.19
N ALA A 382 2.01 -26.47 13.87
CA ALA A 382 2.50 -26.33 15.24
C ALA A 382 1.35 -26.43 16.25
N VAL A 383 1.51 -27.27 17.27
CA VAL A 383 0.62 -27.39 18.42
C VAL A 383 1.37 -26.95 19.67
N VAL A 384 0.88 -25.91 20.33
CA VAL A 384 1.49 -25.27 21.48
C VAL A 384 0.74 -25.66 22.75
N SER A 385 1.49 -25.96 23.80
CA SER A 385 0.95 -26.41 25.08
C SER A 385 1.57 -25.69 26.27
N ASP A 386 0.78 -25.52 27.32
CA ASP A 386 1.18 -25.01 28.63
C ASP A 386 1.01 -26.09 29.73
N GLY A 387 0.95 -25.67 31.00
CA GLY A 387 0.67 -26.58 32.12
C GLY A 387 -0.75 -27.15 32.17
N SER A 388 -1.69 -26.58 31.40
CA SER A 388 -3.11 -26.97 31.34
C SER A 388 -3.43 -27.89 30.16
N GLY A 389 -2.61 -27.88 29.10
CA GLY A 389 -2.77 -28.74 27.93
C GLY A 389 -2.44 -27.99 26.64
N VAL A 390 -3.05 -28.42 25.54
CA VAL A 390 -2.96 -27.71 24.24
C VAL A 390 -3.75 -26.40 24.33
N ILE A 391 -3.09 -25.31 23.95
CA ILE A 391 -3.60 -23.93 23.99
C ILE A 391 -3.66 -23.24 22.61
N LEU A 392 -2.90 -23.71 21.62
CA LEU A 392 -2.89 -23.16 20.25
C LEU A 392 -2.54 -24.26 19.24
N ALA A 393 -3.17 -24.25 18.08
CA ALA A 393 -2.77 -25.00 16.89
C ALA A 393 -2.76 -24.05 15.69
N THR A 394 -1.68 -24.03 14.91
CA THR A 394 -1.47 -22.99 13.88
C THR A 394 -0.50 -23.48 12.80
N GLU A 395 -0.58 -22.94 11.59
CA GLU A 395 0.38 -23.19 10.52
C GLU A 395 1.74 -22.53 10.77
N VAL A 396 2.72 -22.84 9.92
CA VAL A 396 4.13 -22.48 10.15
C VAL A 396 4.71 -21.68 9.00
N GLN A 397 5.20 -20.47 9.29
CA GLN A 397 5.86 -19.61 8.32
C GLN A 397 7.36 -19.98 8.17
N PRO A 398 7.84 -20.33 6.97
CA PRO A 398 9.14 -20.98 6.79
C PRO A 398 10.31 -20.04 6.46
N ALA A 399 10.05 -18.76 6.13
CA ALA A 399 11.01 -17.91 5.40
C ALA A 399 12.41 -17.82 6.04
N SER A 400 12.50 -17.53 7.34
CA SER A 400 13.81 -17.38 8.01
C SER A 400 14.59 -18.70 8.10
N ALA A 401 13.90 -19.85 8.20
CA ALA A 401 14.55 -21.16 8.15
C ALA A 401 15.13 -21.44 6.76
N LEU A 402 14.41 -21.07 5.69
CA LEU A 402 14.91 -21.19 4.32
C LEU A 402 16.18 -20.35 4.11
N ASP A 403 16.21 -19.12 4.64
CA ASP A 403 17.40 -18.28 4.59
C ASP A 403 18.58 -18.87 5.35
N ALA A 404 18.35 -19.33 6.59
CA ALA A 404 19.39 -19.94 7.42
C ALA A 404 20.00 -21.20 6.77
N LEU A 405 19.18 -22.03 6.12
CA LEU A 405 19.59 -23.31 5.55
C LEU A 405 20.25 -23.20 4.17
N TYR A 406 19.84 -22.22 3.36
CA TYR A 406 20.13 -22.22 1.92
C TYR A 406 20.77 -20.93 1.39
N ALA A 407 20.46 -19.76 1.96
CA ALA A 407 20.81 -18.48 1.33
C ALA A 407 22.32 -18.25 1.20
N ASP A 408 23.14 -18.76 2.14
CA ASP A 408 24.61 -18.64 2.04
C ASP A 408 25.20 -19.27 0.78
N SER A 409 24.65 -20.42 0.35
CA SER A 409 25.08 -21.08 -0.89
C SER A 409 24.31 -20.55 -2.10
N ALA A 410 23.01 -20.34 -1.96
CA ALA A 410 22.11 -19.89 -3.02
C ALA A 410 22.53 -18.51 -3.57
N THR A 411 22.91 -17.59 -2.68
CA THR A 411 23.28 -16.23 -3.09
C THR A 411 24.53 -16.14 -3.97
N GLN A 412 25.35 -17.19 -3.98
CA GLN A 412 26.59 -17.26 -4.77
C GLN A 412 26.38 -17.85 -6.19
N LEU A 413 25.15 -18.24 -6.53
CA LEU A 413 24.82 -18.89 -7.78
C LEU A 413 24.17 -17.93 -8.78
N GLN A 414 24.20 -18.32 -10.06
CA GLN A 414 23.41 -17.72 -11.13
C GLN A 414 22.11 -18.50 -11.30
N TYR A 415 21.04 -17.80 -11.64
CA TYR A 415 19.69 -18.35 -11.83
C TYR A 415 19.19 -18.06 -13.25
N GLY A 416 18.08 -18.69 -13.61
CA GLY A 416 17.48 -18.54 -14.93
C GLY A 416 18.02 -19.53 -15.97
N ALA A 417 17.80 -19.18 -17.24
CA ALA A 417 18.40 -19.85 -18.40
C ALA A 417 19.80 -19.29 -18.71
N ILE A 418 20.84 -20.00 -18.27
CA ILE A 418 22.24 -19.60 -18.38
C ILE A 418 22.82 -20.18 -19.68
N VAL A 419 23.07 -19.32 -20.67
CA VAL A 419 23.71 -19.71 -21.93
C VAL A 419 25.22 -19.87 -21.71
N ASN A 420 25.71 -21.10 -21.86
CA ASN A 420 27.12 -21.45 -21.68
C ASN A 420 27.98 -21.02 -22.88
N SER A 421 29.30 -20.95 -22.68
CA SER A 421 30.26 -20.62 -23.74
C SER A 421 30.30 -21.59 -24.93
N ASP A 422 29.78 -22.82 -24.75
CA ASP A 422 29.65 -23.84 -25.80
C ASP A 422 28.26 -23.82 -26.48
N SER A 423 27.46 -22.79 -26.20
CA SER A 423 26.09 -22.59 -26.67
C SER A 423 25.04 -23.55 -26.13
N SER A 424 25.39 -24.46 -25.21
CA SER A 424 24.39 -25.20 -24.44
C SER A 424 23.76 -24.30 -23.37
N THR A 425 22.57 -24.65 -22.88
CA THR A 425 21.90 -23.88 -21.82
C THR A 425 21.77 -24.69 -20.56
N SER A 426 22.18 -24.10 -19.44
CA SER A 426 21.96 -24.64 -18.09
C SER A 426 20.83 -23.86 -17.42
N PHE A 427 19.93 -24.56 -16.74
CA PHE A 427 18.79 -23.95 -16.06
C PHE A 427 18.97 -24.09 -14.57
N ARG A 428 18.64 -23.04 -13.81
CA ARG A 428 18.61 -23.10 -12.35
C ARG A 428 17.45 -22.29 -11.77
N LEU A 429 16.65 -22.94 -10.93
CA LEU A 429 15.52 -22.36 -10.22
C LEU A 429 15.73 -22.54 -8.70
N TRP A 430 15.57 -21.47 -7.91
CA TRP A 430 15.53 -21.62 -6.46
C TRP A 430 14.13 -22.04 -6.02
N ALA A 431 13.99 -23.29 -5.56
CA ALA A 431 12.71 -23.86 -5.12
C ALA A 431 12.94 -24.87 -3.98
N PRO A 432 13.38 -24.40 -2.80
CA PRO A 432 13.84 -25.26 -1.71
C PRO A 432 12.73 -26.12 -1.08
N THR A 433 11.48 -25.65 -1.14
CA THR A 433 10.29 -26.33 -0.61
C THR A 433 9.62 -27.26 -1.65
N ALA A 434 10.01 -27.17 -2.92
CA ALA A 434 9.45 -28.03 -3.96
C ALA A 434 9.84 -29.50 -3.72
N GLN A 435 8.85 -30.38 -3.89
CA GLN A 435 9.05 -31.83 -3.87
C GLN A 435 9.68 -32.32 -5.18
N SER A 436 9.31 -31.70 -6.30
CA SER A 436 9.95 -31.95 -7.59
C SER A 436 9.88 -30.75 -8.52
N VAL A 437 10.89 -30.60 -9.38
CA VAL A 437 10.90 -29.62 -10.47
C VAL A 437 11.32 -30.30 -11.77
N SER A 438 10.58 -30.01 -12.84
CA SER A 438 10.95 -30.40 -14.21
C SER A 438 10.97 -29.17 -15.12
N LEU A 439 11.96 -29.11 -16.01
CA LEU A 439 11.98 -28.16 -17.12
C LEU A 439 11.08 -28.68 -18.25
N VAL A 440 10.11 -27.89 -18.69
CA VAL A 440 9.21 -28.22 -19.80
C VAL A 440 9.57 -27.32 -20.98
N PRO A 441 10.25 -27.85 -22.02
CA PRO A 441 10.51 -27.08 -23.23
C PRO A 441 9.29 -27.02 -24.13
N PHE A 442 9.22 -26.00 -24.97
CA PHE A 442 8.15 -25.80 -25.95
C PHE A 442 8.74 -25.56 -27.35
N ASP A 443 8.05 -26.04 -28.37
CA ASP A 443 8.39 -25.70 -29.76
C ASP A 443 7.90 -24.29 -30.14
N SER A 444 8.19 -23.87 -31.37
CA SER A 444 7.81 -22.53 -31.86
C SER A 444 6.30 -22.30 -31.90
N ASP A 445 5.52 -23.38 -32.01
CA ASP A 445 4.04 -23.35 -32.00
C ASP A 445 3.49 -23.46 -30.57
N LYS A 446 4.35 -23.31 -29.55
CA LYS A 446 4.04 -23.42 -28.12
C LYS A 446 3.44 -24.78 -27.71
N ASN A 447 3.77 -25.86 -28.43
CA ASN A 447 3.42 -27.21 -27.97
C ASN A 447 4.46 -27.72 -26.98
N ALA A 448 4.00 -28.26 -25.86
CA ALA A 448 4.87 -28.84 -24.84
C ALA A 448 5.65 -30.04 -25.40
N LEU A 449 6.96 -30.03 -25.19
CA LEU A 449 7.87 -31.15 -25.41
C LEU A 449 8.01 -31.98 -24.14
N SER A 450 8.83 -33.03 -24.18
CA SER A 450 9.03 -33.90 -23.01
C SER A 450 9.64 -33.12 -21.85
N ALA A 451 8.96 -33.13 -20.70
CA ALA A 451 9.48 -32.60 -19.46
C ALA A 451 10.80 -33.31 -19.07
N GLN A 452 11.75 -32.54 -18.56
CA GLN A 452 13.08 -32.97 -18.17
C GLN A 452 13.25 -32.77 -16.66
N ALA A 453 13.34 -33.85 -15.91
CA ALA A 453 13.52 -33.79 -14.45
C ALA A 453 14.82 -33.05 -14.09
N MET A 454 14.72 -32.08 -13.19
CA MET A 454 15.87 -31.33 -12.69
C MET A 454 16.47 -32.02 -11.47
N SER A 455 17.74 -31.72 -11.17
CA SER A 455 18.46 -32.24 -10.01
C SER A 455 18.42 -31.22 -8.86
N PHE A 456 18.08 -31.67 -7.66
CA PHE A 456 18.13 -30.83 -6.46
C PHE A 456 19.57 -30.67 -5.95
N ASP A 457 19.96 -29.46 -5.58
CA ASP A 457 21.22 -29.12 -4.94
C ASP A 457 21.00 -28.85 -3.45
N GLU A 458 21.33 -29.83 -2.62
CA GLU A 458 21.14 -29.82 -1.17
C GLU A 458 21.75 -28.60 -0.46
N ALA A 459 22.84 -28.02 -1.00
CA ALA A 459 23.50 -26.89 -0.36
C ALA A 459 22.72 -25.59 -0.53
N SER A 460 22.16 -25.37 -1.73
CA SER A 460 21.51 -24.12 -2.11
C SER A 460 19.98 -24.19 -2.13
N GLY A 461 19.39 -25.38 -2.07
CA GLY A 461 17.94 -25.55 -2.22
C GLY A 461 17.46 -25.25 -3.65
N SER A 462 18.37 -25.16 -4.62
CA SER A 462 18.02 -24.92 -6.02
C SER A 462 17.94 -26.20 -6.83
N TRP A 463 17.12 -26.17 -7.87
CA TRP A 463 17.00 -27.23 -8.86
C TRP A 463 17.78 -26.81 -10.10
N TYR A 464 18.56 -27.73 -10.67
CA TYR A 464 19.36 -27.43 -11.85
C TYR A 464 19.32 -28.53 -12.91
N LEU A 465 19.52 -28.12 -14.16
CA LEU A 465 19.73 -29.00 -15.30
C LEU A 465 20.79 -28.40 -16.20
N ASN A 466 21.94 -29.06 -16.35
CA ASN A 466 23.09 -28.50 -17.06
C ASN A 466 23.16 -28.95 -18.51
N ASN A 467 23.64 -28.07 -19.38
CA ASN A 467 24.03 -28.36 -20.76
C ASN A 467 22.91 -29.03 -21.57
N THR A 468 21.70 -28.50 -21.49
CA THR A 468 20.57 -28.96 -22.30
C THR A 468 20.78 -28.59 -23.78
N GLU A 469 19.97 -29.20 -24.66
CA GLU A 469 19.95 -28.87 -26.09
C GLU A 469 19.16 -27.58 -26.40
N LEU A 470 18.49 -26.98 -25.41
CA LEU A 470 17.78 -25.73 -25.61
C LEU A 470 18.77 -24.59 -25.85
N GLY A 471 18.47 -23.77 -26.84
CA GLY A 471 19.27 -22.64 -27.24
C GLY A 471 18.46 -21.36 -27.35
N HIS A 472 19.18 -20.30 -27.69
CA HIS A 472 18.62 -18.98 -28.00
C HIS A 472 17.37 -19.08 -28.91
N GLY A 473 16.21 -18.68 -28.38
CA GLY A 473 14.93 -18.73 -29.09
C GLY A 473 13.93 -19.76 -28.56
N ASP A 474 14.40 -20.79 -27.86
CA ASP A 474 13.54 -21.85 -27.36
C ASP A 474 12.75 -21.39 -26.13
N TYR A 475 11.47 -21.77 -26.08
CA TYR A 475 10.56 -21.46 -24.99
C TYR A 475 10.55 -22.56 -23.93
N TYR A 476 10.31 -22.19 -22.68
CA TYR A 476 10.25 -23.10 -21.55
C TYR A 476 9.37 -22.59 -20.41
N ARG A 477 8.95 -23.53 -19.56
CA ARG A 477 8.39 -23.29 -18.21
C ARG A 477 8.96 -24.31 -17.24
N TYR A 478 8.84 -24.05 -15.95
CA TYR A 478 9.06 -25.06 -14.92
C TYR A 478 7.74 -25.68 -14.52
N GLN A 479 7.67 -27.01 -14.48
CA GLN A 479 6.61 -27.72 -13.77
C GLN A 479 7.10 -27.95 -12.33
N VAL A 480 6.39 -27.39 -11.37
CA VAL A 480 6.73 -27.41 -9.94
C VAL A 480 5.66 -28.22 -9.20
N THR A 481 6.09 -29.17 -8.36
CA THR A 481 5.24 -29.84 -7.39
C THR A 481 5.66 -29.41 -5.99
N VAL A 482 4.78 -28.74 -5.25
CA VAL A 482 5.09 -28.06 -3.98
C VAL A 482 3.84 -27.98 -3.11
N TYR A 483 4.01 -28.08 -1.78
CA TYR A 483 2.92 -27.76 -0.85
C TYR A 483 2.66 -26.25 -0.86
N HIS A 484 1.41 -25.84 -1.06
CA HIS A 484 1.03 -24.44 -1.06
C HIS A 484 0.08 -24.13 0.11
N PRO A 485 0.48 -23.30 1.09
CA PRO A 485 -0.36 -23.02 2.27
C PRO A 485 -1.73 -22.42 1.92
N ALA A 486 -1.80 -21.53 0.91
CA ALA A 486 -3.08 -20.95 0.48
C ALA A 486 -4.15 -21.95 -0.01
N THR A 487 -3.78 -23.18 -0.39
CA THR A 487 -4.74 -24.23 -0.78
C THR A 487 -4.73 -25.43 0.15
N ASP A 488 -3.81 -25.49 1.11
CA ASP A 488 -3.54 -26.65 1.95
C ASP A 488 -3.28 -27.96 1.17
N GLU A 489 -2.84 -27.86 -0.07
CA GLU A 489 -2.62 -28.99 -0.97
C GLU A 489 -1.17 -29.05 -1.51
N VAL A 490 -0.76 -30.25 -1.93
CA VAL A 490 0.44 -30.42 -2.76
C VAL A 490 0.06 -30.14 -4.21
N GLU A 491 0.35 -28.93 -4.65
CA GLU A 491 0.01 -28.45 -5.98
C GLU A 491 0.95 -28.99 -7.05
N THR A 492 0.48 -29.02 -8.30
CA THR A 492 1.35 -29.21 -9.47
C THR A 492 0.89 -28.33 -10.62
N TYR A 493 1.68 -27.31 -10.94
CA TYR A 493 1.42 -26.37 -12.03
C TYR A 493 2.70 -26.05 -12.80
N GLN A 494 2.53 -25.39 -13.94
CA GLN A 494 3.64 -24.81 -14.67
C GLN A 494 3.76 -23.32 -14.34
N VAL A 495 4.98 -22.80 -14.30
CA VAL A 495 5.29 -21.41 -13.97
C VAL A 495 6.46 -20.92 -14.82
N THR A 496 6.46 -19.64 -15.17
CA THR A 496 7.57 -18.98 -15.85
C THR A 496 8.77 -18.80 -14.91
N ASP A 497 9.91 -18.46 -15.48
CA ASP A 497 11.15 -18.22 -14.75
C ASP A 497 11.14 -16.80 -14.13
N PRO A 498 11.34 -16.64 -12.81
CA PRO A 498 11.46 -15.32 -12.20
C PRO A 498 12.71 -14.55 -12.65
N TYR A 499 13.70 -15.25 -13.23
CA TYR A 499 14.90 -14.69 -13.87
C TYR A 499 14.75 -14.68 -15.41
N SER A 500 13.52 -14.60 -15.93
CA SER A 500 13.29 -14.44 -17.37
C SER A 500 14.00 -13.19 -17.90
N LEU A 501 14.57 -13.32 -19.10
CA LEU A 501 15.21 -12.24 -19.86
C LEU A 501 14.54 -12.00 -21.22
N SER A 502 13.56 -12.85 -21.58
CA SER A 502 12.69 -12.75 -22.75
C SER A 502 11.45 -13.61 -22.50
N LEU A 503 10.32 -13.22 -23.09
CA LEU A 503 9.01 -13.81 -22.87
C LEU A 503 8.27 -13.96 -24.20
N SER A 504 7.35 -14.93 -24.27
CA SER A 504 6.32 -14.94 -25.31
C SER A 504 5.30 -13.82 -25.08
N MET A 505 4.39 -13.65 -26.04
CA MET A 505 3.21 -12.80 -25.86
C MET A 505 2.43 -13.19 -24.59
N ASN A 506 1.94 -12.20 -23.86
CA ASN A 506 1.25 -12.30 -22.56
C ASN A 506 2.05 -13.03 -21.47
N SER A 507 3.36 -13.11 -21.64
CA SER A 507 4.27 -13.70 -20.66
C SER A 507 3.92 -15.14 -20.29
N GLU A 508 3.29 -15.88 -21.22
CA GLU A 508 2.85 -17.26 -21.00
C GLU A 508 4.03 -18.25 -20.89
N TYR A 509 5.16 -17.94 -21.53
CA TYR A 509 6.37 -18.76 -21.59
C TYR A 509 7.63 -17.91 -21.46
N SER A 510 8.57 -18.37 -20.64
CA SER A 510 9.94 -17.87 -20.63
C SER A 510 10.67 -18.30 -21.89
N GLN A 511 11.65 -17.51 -22.33
CA GLN A 511 12.44 -17.83 -23.50
C GLN A 511 13.94 -17.77 -23.19
N VAL A 512 14.69 -18.75 -23.69
CA VAL A 512 16.15 -18.75 -23.60
C VAL A 512 16.70 -17.65 -24.49
N VAL A 513 17.47 -16.74 -23.91
CA VAL A 513 18.09 -15.63 -24.63
C VAL A 513 19.55 -15.44 -24.24
N ASP A 514 20.34 -15.01 -25.22
CA ASP A 514 21.73 -14.60 -25.04
C ASP A 514 21.78 -13.11 -25.42
N LEU A 515 21.71 -12.25 -24.40
CA LEU A 515 21.63 -10.79 -24.56
C LEU A 515 22.86 -10.19 -25.24
N SER A 516 23.96 -10.95 -25.36
CA SER A 516 25.18 -10.52 -26.03
C SER A 516 25.09 -10.55 -27.56
N ARG A 517 24.09 -11.25 -28.13
CA ARG A 517 23.96 -11.43 -29.57
C ARG A 517 23.73 -10.13 -30.33
N ALA A 518 24.42 -10.01 -31.46
CA ALA A 518 24.36 -8.83 -32.31
C ALA A 518 22.96 -8.54 -32.88
N GLU A 519 22.10 -9.54 -33.03
CA GLU A 519 20.73 -9.34 -33.53
C GLU A 519 19.85 -8.57 -32.54
N LEU A 520 20.14 -8.68 -31.23
CA LEU A 520 19.46 -8.02 -30.12
C LEU A 520 20.06 -6.66 -29.76
N LYS A 521 21.07 -6.19 -30.50
CA LYS A 521 21.73 -4.91 -30.26
C LYS A 521 21.51 -3.99 -31.45
N PRO A 522 21.13 -2.71 -31.23
CA PRO A 522 21.27 -1.72 -32.29
C PRO A 522 22.75 -1.50 -32.65
N THR A 523 22.99 -0.94 -33.84
CA THR A 523 24.33 -0.53 -34.25
C THR A 523 24.94 0.39 -33.20
N ASP A 524 26.24 0.25 -32.88
CA ASP A 524 26.96 1.08 -31.90
C ASP A 524 26.50 1.00 -30.43
N TRP A 525 25.60 0.06 -30.09
CA TRP A 525 25.13 -0.19 -28.72
C TRP A 525 26.27 -0.32 -27.70
N ASP A 526 27.27 -1.17 -27.98
CA ASP A 526 28.33 -1.48 -27.02
C ASP A 526 29.19 -0.24 -26.66
N SER A 527 29.25 0.77 -27.56
CA SER A 527 29.93 2.05 -27.33
C SER A 527 29.05 3.16 -26.74
N LEU A 528 27.77 2.89 -26.50
CA LEU A 528 26.85 3.86 -25.91
C LEU A 528 27.28 4.25 -24.48
N SER A 529 27.33 5.56 -24.23
CA SER A 529 27.64 6.19 -22.95
C SER A 529 26.53 7.17 -22.54
N ALA A 530 26.45 7.50 -21.25
CA ALA A 530 25.59 8.57 -20.75
C ALA A 530 25.99 9.93 -21.34
N PRO A 531 25.04 10.74 -21.86
CA PRO A 531 25.32 12.11 -22.30
C PRO A 531 25.63 13.07 -21.15
N HIS A 532 25.12 12.81 -19.93
CA HIS A 532 25.32 13.66 -18.76
C HIS A 532 26.06 12.94 -17.64
N SER A 533 26.98 13.64 -16.97
CA SER A 533 27.65 13.14 -15.76
C SER A 533 26.68 13.15 -14.57
N GLN A 534 26.78 12.12 -13.73
CA GLN A 534 26.03 11.96 -12.49
C GLN A 534 26.90 12.17 -11.24
N ASP A 535 28.12 12.71 -11.38
CA ASP A 535 29.05 12.95 -10.25
C ASP A 535 28.47 13.92 -9.19
N ASN A 536 27.55 14.79 -9.61
CA ASN A 536 26.74 15.62 -8.73
C ASN A 536 25.27 15.53 -9.18
N PRO A 537 24.47 14.62 -8.57
CA PRO A 537 23.07 14.45 -8.93
C PRO A 537 22.21 15.70 -8.77
N ALA A 538 22.63 16.70 -7.97
CA ALA A 538 21.91 17.97 -7.89
C ALA A 538 21.87 18.74 -9.22
N LYS A 539 22.70 18.40 -10.21
CA LYS A 539 22.62 18.96 -11.57
C LYS A 539 21.51 18.35 -12.43
N MET A 540 20.95 17.22 -12.01
CA MET A 540 19.88 16.55 -12.75
C MET A 540 18.66 17.47 -12.87
N VAL A 541 17.93 17.32 -13.96
CA VAL A 541 16.58 17.84 -14.18
C VAL A 541 15.83 16.69 -14.82
N ILE A 542 14.94 16.08 -14.04
CA ILE A 542 14.30 14.81 -14.38
C ILE A 542 12.92 15.08 -14.97
N TYR A 543 12.63 14.48 -16.11
CA TYR A 543 11.35 14.57 -16.80
C TYR A 543 10.68 13.20 -16.86
N GLU A 544 9.56 13.05 -16.15
CA GLU A 544 8.81 11.80 -16.03
C GLU A 544 7.81 11.62 -17.16
N ALA A 545 7.95 10.56 -17.94
CA ALA A 545 7.15 10.23 -19.11
C ALA A 545 6.64 8.79 -19.08
N HIS A 546 5.49 8.58 -19.72
CA HIS A 546 4.94 7.27 -20.03
C HIS A 546 5.03 7.03 -21.54
N ILE A 547 5.35 5.80 -21.95
CA ILE A 547 5.63 5.44 -23.35
C ILE A 547 4.43 5.72 -24.26
N ARG A 548 3.20 5.47 -23.77
CA ARG A 548 1.99 5.78 -24.56
C ARG A 548 1.65 7.25 -24.59
N ASP A 549 1.67 7.91 -23.44
CA ASP A 549 1.37 9.34 -23.34
C ASP A 549 2.25 10.16 -24.29
N PHE A 550 3.49 9.71 -24.48
CA PHE A 550 4.46 10.33 -25.38
C PHE A 550 4.03 10.34 -26.85
N SER A 551 3.30 9.33 -27.33
CA SER A 551 3.14 9.16 -28.79
C SER A 551 1.86 8.49 -29.29
N ALA A 552 1.04 7.87 -28.42
CA ALA A 552 -0.13 7.07 -28.83
C ALA A 552 -1.11 7.86 -29.72
N ARG A 553 -1.22 9.17 -29.48
CA ARG A 553 -2.11 10.08 -30.20
C ARG A 553 -1.41 11.04 -31.16
N ASP A 554 -0.09 10.98 -31.24
CA ASP A 554 0.66 11.93 -32.06
C ASP A 554 0.58 11.56 -33.54
N GLU A 555 0.01 12.47 -34.35
CA GLU A 555 -0.20 12.20 -35.77
C GLU A 555 1.08 12.25 -36.61
N SER A 556 2.12 12.94 -36.12
CA SER A 556 3.42 13.02 -36.79
C SER A 556 4.24 11.72 -36.64
N THR A 557 3.97 10.96 -35.59
CA THR A 557 4.51 9.63 -35.34
C THR A 557 3.83 8.60 -36.25
N ALA A 558 4.64 7.76 -36.89
CA ALA A 558 4.14 6.68 -37.75
C ALA A 558 3.20 5.76 -36.95
N ILE A 559 2.07 5.36 -37.55
CA ILE A 559 1.01 4.57 -36.87
C ILE A 559 1.59 3.34 -36.14
N ALA A 560 2.51 2.61 -36.77
CA ALA A 560 3.11 1.40 -36.19
C ALA A 560 4.04 1.67 -34.98
N ALA A 561 4.45 2.93 -34.76
CA ALA A 561 5.32 3.34 -33.67
C ALA A 561 4.56 4.05 -32.53
N ARG A 562 3.28 4.38 -32.71
CA ARG A 562 2.49 5.09 -31.69
C ARG A 562 2.30 4.24 -30.45
N GLY A 563 2.69 4.78 -29.30
CA GLY A 563 2.66 4.10 -28.00
C GLY A 563 3.64 2.95 -27.88
N LYS A 564 4.73 2.96 -28.67
CA LYS A 564 5.76 1.92 -28.71
C LYS A 564 7.13 2.51 -28.40
N TYR A 565 8.09 1.64 -28.05
CA TYR A 565 9.51 2.02 -27.91
C TYR A 565 10.05 2.72 -29.17
N ALA A 566 9.62 2.28 -30.36
CA ALA A 566 10.05 2.83 -31.64
C ALA A 566 9.65 4.30 -31.88
N ALA A 567 8.76 4.88 -31.07
CA ALA A 567 8.39 6.29 -31.14
C ALA A 567 9.58 7.22 -30.88
N PHE A 568 10.45 6.85 -29.95
CA PHE A 568 11.62 7.67 -29.55
C PHE A 568 12.69 7.79 -30.65
N SER A 569 12.67 6.89 -31.63
CA SER A 569 13.55 6.93 -32.80
C SER A 569 12.94 7.63 -34.02
N GLN A 570 11.72 8.20 -33.91
CA GLN A 570 11.11 8.98 -34.99
C GLN A 570 11.63 10.42 -34.95
N GLU A 571 12.84 10.66 -35.46
CA GLU A 571 13.57 11.93 -35.31
C GLU A 571 12.81 13.20 -35.75
N ASP A 572 11.90 13.07 -36.72
CA ASP A 572 11.09 14.15 -37.30
C ASP A 572 9.69 14.25 -36.65
N SER A 573 9.39 13.47 -35.60
CA SER A 573 8.11 13.56 -34.89
C SER A 573 8.11 14.73 -33.91
N VAL A 574 6.96 15.38 -33.77
CA VAL A 574 6.74 16.51 -32.87
C VAL A 574 7.12 16.18 -31.41
N PRO A 575 6.80 15.00 -30.85
CA PRO A 575 7.21 14.64 -29.49
C PRO A 575 8.73 14.51 -29.33
N VAL A 576 9.45 13.96 -30.32
CA VAL A 576 10.93 13.84 -30.27
C VAL A 576 11.59 15.21 -30.43
N GLU A 577 11.09 16.06 -31.34
CA GLU A 577 11.55 17.46 -31.46
C GLU A 577 11.32 18.24 -30.16
N HIS A 578 10.19 18.01 -29.48
CA HIS A 578 9.90 18.61 -28.18
C HIS A 578 10.90 18.17 -27.12
N LEU A 579 11.17 16.87 -26.97
CA LEU A 579 12.19 16.41 -26.02
C LEU A 579 13.59 16.94 -26.34
N LYS A 580 13.97 17.05 -27.61
CA LYS A 580 15.24 17.69 -28.02
C LYS A 580 15.29 19.15 -27.57
N ALA A 581 14.21 19.91 -27.73
CA ALA A 581 14.14 21.30 -27.26
C ALA A 581 14.27 21.39 -25.73
N LEU A 582 13.63 20.50 -24.97
CA LEU A 582 13.79 20.43 -23.52
C LEU A 582 15.22 20.07 -23.11
N SER A 583 15.84 19.12 -23.81
CA SER A 583 17.24 18.72 -23.62
C SER A 583 18.21 19.88 -23.87
N ASP A 584 18.03 20.58 -25.00
CA ASP A 584 18.81 21.76 -25.38
C ASP A 584 18.68 22.90 -24.35
N ALA A 585 17.51 23.04 -23.72
CA ALA A 585 17.28 23.99 -22.64
C ALA A 585 17.93 23.57 -21.30
N GLY A 586 18.21 22.27 -21.11
CA GLY A 586 18.93 21.73 -19.95
C GLY A 586 18.21 20.63 -19.16
N VAL A 587 17.13 20.03 -19.69
CA VAL A 587 16.58 18.79 -19.12
C VAL A 587 17.56 17.65 -19.40
N THR A 588 17.97 16.92 -18.36
CA THR A 588 19.10 15.98 -18.49
C THR A 588 18.69 14.52 -18.43
N HIS A 589 17.54 14.19 -17.84
CA HIS A 589 17.12 12.82 -17.58
C HIS A 589 15.67 12.60 -17.99
N LEU A 590 15.41 11.50 -18.70
CA LEU A 590 14.07 11.01 -18.98
C LEU A 590 13.76 9.84 -18.05
N HIS A 591 12.83 10.04 -17.11
CA HIS A 591 12.27 8.99 -16.27
C HIS A 591 11.13 8.33 -17.01
N LEU A 592 11.28 7.05 -17.33
CA LEU A 592 10.22 6.23 -17.90
C LEU A 592 9.43 5.55 -16.77
N LEU A 593 8.11 5.73 -16.76
CA LEU A 593 7.18 4.87 -16.01
C LEU A 593 7.46 3.38 -16.34
N PRO A 594 6.93 2.43 -15.53
CA PRO A 594 7.21 1.01 -15.67
C PRO A 594 7.32 0.52 -17.12
N ALA A 595 8.49 0.00 -17.46
CA ALA A 595 8.81 -0.55 -18.78
C ALA A 595 9.42 -1.96 -18.68
N PHE A 596 9.41 -2.55 -17.48
CA PHE A 596 9.52 -3.99 -17.27
C PHE A 596 8.18 -4.66 -17.59
N ASP A 597 8.14 -5.99 -17.65
CA ASP A 597 6.95 -6.78 -17.98
C ASP A 597 5.85 -6.63 -16.92
N ILE A 598 4.70 -6.10 -17.35
CA ILE A 598 3.55 -5.81 -16.50
C ILE A 598 2.40 -6.78 -16.77
N ALA A 599 1.52 -6.92 -15.78
CA ALA A 599 0.46 -7.93 -15.84
C ALA A 599 -0.87 -7.41 -16.42
N THR A 600 -1.04 -6.09 -16.51
CA THR A 600 -2.36 -5.43 -16.65
C THR A 600 -2.73 -5.00 -18.06
N ILE A 601 -1.88 -5.27 -19.06
CA ILE A 601 -2.19 -5.04 -20.47
C ILE A 601 -2.14 -6.37 -21.22
N ASN A 602 -3.16 -6.63 -22.04
CA ASN A 602 -3.11 -7.76 -22.98
C ASN A 602 -2.16 -7.40 -24.14
N GLU A 603 -1.10 -8.17 -24.31
CA GLU A 603 -0.10 -7.99 -25.36
C GLU A 603 -0.60 -8.45 -26.75
N ASP A 604 -1.72 -9.18 -26.84
CA ASP A 604 -2.33 -9.57 -28.12
C ASP A 604 -3.10 -8.39 -28.75
N PRO A 605 -2.64 -7.84 -29.89
CA PRO A 605 -3.30 -6.72 -30.55
C PRO A 605 -4.75 -7.01 -30.98
N ASP A 606 -5.12 -8.29 -31.17
CA ASP A 606 -6.50 -8.66 -31.51
C ASP A 606 -7.43 -8.53 -30.31
N GLN A 607 -6.92 -8.65 -29.08
CA GLN A 607 -7.66 -8.46 -27.82
C GLN A 607 -7.63 -7.01 -27.30
N VAL A 608 -7.03 -6.07 -28.06
CA VAL A 608 -6.87 -4.67 -27.63
C VAL A 608 -7.65 -3.69 -28.51
N ALA A 609 -8.44 -2.79 -27.93
CA ALA A 609 -9.13 -1.70 -28.60
C ALA A 609 -8.69 -0.32 -28.07
N ASN A 610 -7.59 0.21 -28.63
CA ASN A 610 -7.15 1.59 -28.39
C ASN A 610 -8.08 2.61 -29.03
N ILE A 611 -7.90 3.89 -28.70
CA ILE A 611 -8.79 4.98 -29.15
C ILE A 611 -8.90 5.17 -30.67
N ASP A 612 -7.96 4.65 -31.46
CA ASP A 612 -7.96 4.66 -32.92
C ASP A 612 -8.67 3.44 -33.55
N ALA A 613 -9.04 2.45 -32.73
CA ALA A 613 -9.86 1.32 -33.14
C ALA A 613 -11.30 1.75 -33.45
N SER A 614 -11.99 0.97 -34.30
CA SER A 614 -13.42 1.16 -34.52
C SER A 614 -14.21 0.84 -33.27
N PHE A 615 -15.31 1.57 -33.04
CA PHE A 615 -16.21 1.29 -31.92
C PHE A 615 -16.78 -0.14 -31.98
N SER A 616 -16.96 -0.69 -33.18
CA SER A 616 -17.36 -2.09 -33.35
C SER A 616 -16.38 -3.08 -32.72
N LYS A 617 -15.07 -2.80 -32.73
CA LYS A 617 -14.05 -3.67 -32.10
C LYS A 617 -14.23 -3.69 -30.58
N LEU A 618 -14.48 -2.54 -29.96
CA LEU A 618 -14.83 -2.48 -28.54
C LEU A 618 -16.05 -3.36 -28.23
N CYS A 619 -17.12 -3.30 -29.03
CA CYS A 619 -18.31 -4.13 -28.82
C CYS A 619 -18.08 -5.63 -29.09
N GLU A 620 -17.09 -5.99 -29.90
CA GLU A 620 -16.68 -7.38 -30.14
C GLU A 620 -15.92 -7.95 -28.93
N LEU A 621 -15.08 -7.13 -28.29
CA LEU A 621 -14.27 -7.52 -27.13
C LEU A 621 -15.02 -7.40 -25.80
N ASN A 622 -15.93 -6.42 -25.69
CA ASN A 622 -16.75 -6.18 -24.51
C ASN A 622 -18.24 -6.17 -24.89
N SER A 623 -18.94 -7.27 -24.62
CA SER A 623 -20.34 -7.44 -25.01
C SER A 623 -21.31 -6.54 -24.26
N ASP A 624 -20.93 -6.02 -23.09
CA ASP A 624 -21.81 -5.23 -22.23
C ASP A 624 -22.11 -3.86 -22.82
N VAL A 625 -21.18 -3.33 -23.62
CA VAL A 625 -21.34 -2.09 -24.40
C VAL A 625 -22.60 -2.12 -25.26
N SER A 626 -22.93 -3.28 -25.84
CA SER A 626 -24.11 -3.43 -26.70
C SER A 626 -25.44 -3.29 -25.95
N SER A 627 -25.41 -3.49 -24.62
CA SER A 627 -26.57 -3.36 -23.73
C SER A 627 -26.74 -1.94 -23.16
N ASP A 628 -25.71 -1.10 -23.22
CA ASP A 628 -25.80 0.31 -22.82
C ASP A 628 -26.72 1.08 -23.79
N SER A 629 -27.70 1.80 -23.23
CA SER A 629 -28.75 2.47 -24.02
C SER A 629 -28.24 3.61 -24.89
N ASP A 630 -27.16 4.27 -24.47
CA ASP A 630 -26.58 5.41 -25.18
C ASP A 630 -25.45 4.95 -26.12
N LEU A 631 -24.66 3.96 -25.69
CA LEU A 631 -23.44 3.52 -26.37
C LEU A 631 -23.67 2.36 -27.35
N GLY A 632 -24.64 1.47 -27.10
CA GLY A 632 -24.86 0.27 -27.91
C GLY A 632 -25.19 0.55 -29.38
N ASN A 633 -25.75 1.73 -29.69
CA ASN A 633 -26.01 2.13 -31.08
C ASN A 633 -24.71 2.32 -31.90
N TYR A 634 -23.60 2.66 -31.26
CA TYR A 634 -22.30 2.84 -31.92
C TYR A 634 -21.63 1.52 -32.30
N CYS A 635 -22.07 0.37 -31.78
CA CYS A 635 -21.56 -0.95 -32.19
C CYS A 635 -21.76 -1.26 -33.68
N SER A 636 -22.68 -0.56 -34.33
CA SER A 636 -22.92 -0.65 -35.77
C SER A 636 -22.31 0.50 -36.59
N SER A 637 -21.65 1.45 -35.91
CA SER A 637 -20.99 2.59 -36.53
C SER A 637 -19.63 2.21 -37.12
N ALA A 638 -19.13 3.04 -38.03
CA ALA A 638 -17.75 2.94 -38.53
C ALA A 638 -16.82 3.95 -37.83
N ASP A 639 -17.33 4.65 -36.80
CA ASP A 639 -16.60 5.67 -36.08
C ASP A 639 -15.54 5.01 -35.20
N THR A 640 -14.41 5.69 -35.03
CA THR A 640 -13.37 5.32 -34.07
C THR A 640 -13.81 5.66 -32.64
N LEU A 641 -13.19 5.02 -31.64
CA LEU A 641 -13.44 5.35 -30.24
C LEU A 641 -13.18 6.84 -29.95
N ALA A 642 -12.10 7.42 -30.48
CA ALA A 642 -11.78 8.84 -30.35
C ALA A 642 -12.87 9.76 -30.92
N GLU A 643 -13.44 9.42 -32.09
CA GLU A 643 -14.54 10.16 -32.70
C GLU A 643 -15.81 10.10 -31.84
N VAL A 644 -16.10 8.92 -31.27
CA VAL A 644 -17.27 8.75 -30.39
C VAL A 644 -17.08 9.53 -29.09
N PHE A 645 -15.94 9.41 -28.41
CA PHE A 645 -15.62 10.25 -27.24
C PHE A 645 -15.82 11.74 -27.53
N ALA A 646 -15.25 12.24 -28.64
CA ALA A 646 -15.40 13.63 -29.04
C ALA A 646 -16.86 14.04 -29.29
N SER A 647 -17.67 13.14 -29.88
CA SER A 647 -19.09 13.40 -30.16
C SER A 647 -19.98 13.43 -28.90
N LEU A 648 -19.60 12.68 -27.87
CA LEU A 648 -20.36 12.54 -26.63
C LEU A 648 -20.02 13.63 -25.61
N LYS A 649 -18.87 14.30 -25.74
CA LYS A 649 -18.38 15.28 -24.76
C LYS A 649 -19.40 16.33 -24.34
N ALA A 650 -20.17 16.86 -25.28
CA ALA A 650 -21.18 17.89 -25.00
C ALA A 650 -22.41 17.38 -24.21
N GLN A 651 -22.54 16.08 -24.04
CA GLN A 651 -23.62 15.40 -23.31
C GLN A 651 -23.20 14.98 -21.89
N ASP A 652 -21.91 15.09 -21.59
CA ASP A 652 -21.32 14.69 -20.32
C ASP A 652 -21.74 15.63 -19.18
N SER A 653 -22.18 15.07 -18.07
CA SER A 653 -22.56 15.78 -16.84
C SER A 653 -22.56 14.83 -15.65
N SER A 654 -22.60 15.33 -14.43
CA SER A 654 -22.68 14.49 -13.21
C SER A 654 -23.92 13.59 -13.19
N SER A 655 -24.99 13.98 -13.90
CA SER A 655 -26.21 13.18 -14.06
C SER A 655 -26.14 12.11 -15.15
N ASN A 656 -25.17 12.23 -16.06
CA ASN A 656 -24.90 11.30 -17.15
C ASN A 656 -23.42 11.42 -17.54
N ALA A 657 -22.53 10.85 -16.73
CA ALA A 657 -21.08 10.91 -16.93
C ALA A 657 -20.67 9.93 -18.06
N ILE A 658 -21.16 10.21 -19.25
CA ILE A 658 -21.11 9.32 -20.42
C ILE A 658 -19.68 9.09 -20.93
N ILE A 659 -18.78 10.06 -20.74
CA ILE A 659 -17.38 9.91 -21.17
C ILE A 659 -16.66 8.90 -20.29
N GLN A 660 -16.70 9.07 -18.97
CA GLN A 660 -16.07 8.11 -18.07
C GLN A 660 -16.76 6.74 -18.10
N ARG A 661 -18.08 6.69 -18.36
CA ARG A 661 -18.80 5.44 -18.57
C ARG A 661 -18.32 4.70 -19.83
N LEU A 662 -18.14 5.41 -20.96
CA LEU A 662 -17.52 4.82 -22.15
C LEU A 662 -16.09 4.37 -21.86
N ASN A 663 -15.30 5.21 -21.19
CA ASN A 663 -13.93 4.86 -20.80
C ASN A 663 -13.89 3.63 -19.88
N GLY A 664 -14.93 3.43 -19.06
CA GLY A 664 -15.12 2.25 -18.22
C GLY A 664 -15.11 0.96 -19.01
N TYR A 665 -15.70 0.94 -20.22
CA TYR A 665 -15.66 -0.23 -21.10
C TYR A 665 -14.35 -0.33 -21.90
N VAL A 666 -13.74 0.82 -22.22
CA VAL A 666 -12.50 0.88 -23.02
C VAL A 666 -11.32 0.35 -22.21
N ARG A 667 -11.16 0.79 -20.96
CA ARG A 667 -10.00 0.47 -20.12
C ARG A 667 -9.84 -1.03 -19.80
N ASP A 668 -10.93 -1.80 -19.84
CA ASP A 668 -10.87 -3.27 -19.67
C ASP A 668 -10.13 -3.97 -20.83
N VAL A 669 -10.03 -3.32 -21.98
CA VAL A 669 -9.53 -3.92 -23.23
C VAL A 669 -8.62 -2.98 -24.02
N ASP A 670 -8.18 -1.86 -23.47
CA ASP A 670 -7.25 -0.97 -24.17
C ASP A 670 -5.79 -1.36 -23.90
N GLY A 671 -4.87 -0.66 -24.54
CA GLY A 671 -3.45 -0.89 -24.38
C GLY A 671 -2.82 0.01 -23.34
N TYR A 672 -3.55 0.52 -22.34
CA TYR A 672 -3.09 1.55 -21.42
C TYR A 672 -3.13 1.09 -19.96
N ASN A 673 -1.98 1.13 -19.30
CA ASN A 673 -1.84 1.16 -17.84
C ASN A 673 -0.56 1.94 -17.51
N TRP A 674 -0.43 2.50 -16.30
CA TRP A 674 0.87 2.99 -15.84
C TRP A 674 1.89 1.86 -15.64
N GLY A 675 1.44 0.65 -15.29
CA GLY A 675 2.27 -0.53 -15.20
C GLY A 675 2.89 -0.79 -13.83
N TYR A 676 2.32 -0.24 -12.75
CA TYR A 676 2.71 -0.58 -11.38
C TYR A 676 2.16 -1.95 -10.95
N ASP A 677 2.27 -2.94 -11.83
CA ASP A 677 1.68 -4.27 -11.71
C ASP A 677 2.70 -5.34 -12.16
N PRO A 678 3.77 -5.60 -11.40
CA PRO A 678 4.89 -6.40 -11.87
C PRO A 678 4.53 -7.85 -12.13
N TYR A 679 4.88 -8.33 -13.33
CA TYR A 679 4.82 -9.75 -13.68
C TYR A 679 6.23 -10.36 -13.77
N HIS A 680 7.14 -9.76 -14.55
CA HIS A 680 8.55 -10.15 -14.57
C HIS A 680 9.48 -8.93 -14.54
N TYR A 681 10.27 -8.81 -13.46
CA TYR A 681 11.08 -7.62 -13.18
C TYR A 681 12.23 -7.33 -14.17
N THR A 682 12.63 -8.29 -15.00
CA THR A 682 13.88 -8.21 -15.80
C THR A 682 13.67 -8.45 -17.29
N VAL A 683 12.45 -8.23 -17.79
CA VAL A 683 12.12 -8.29 -19.22
C VAL A 683 11.42 -6.99 -19.61
N PRO A 684 11.74 -6.36 -20.75
CA PRO A 684 10.95 -5.24 -21.25
C PRO A 684 9.48 -5.61 -21.46
N GLU A 685 8.58 -4.67 -21.23
CA GLU A 685 7.14 -4.83 -21.51
C GLU A 685 6.87 -5.12 -22.99
N GLY A 686 6.04 -6.12 -23.30
CA GLY A 686 5.77 -6.53 -24.67
C GLY A 686 4.71 -5.70 -25.37
N SER A 687 3.73 -5.13 -24.66
CA SER A 687 2.71 -4.26 -25.27
C SER A 687 3.29 -2.96 -25.85
N TYR A 688 4.48 -2.54 -25.41
CA TYR A 688 5.23 -1.40 -25.99
C TYR A 688 6.15 -1.80 -27.16
N SER A 689 6.26 -3.10 -27.47
CA SER A 689 6.97 -3.63 -28.64
C SER A 689 6.07 -3.67 -29.88
N SER A 690 6.66 -3.63 -31.07
CA SER A 690 5.95 -3.89 -32.32
C SER A 690 5.54 -5.36 -32.49
N ASP A 691 6.25 -6.25 -31.81
CA ASP A 691 5.96 -7.69 -31.72
C ASP A 691 6.25 -8.16 -30.30
N ALA A 692 5.21 -8.64 -29.61
CA ALA A 692 5.30 -9.12 -28.25
C ALA A 692 5.81 -10.57 -28.16
N ASP A 693 5.77 -11.38 -29.22
CA ASP A 693 6.19 -12.78 -29.11
C ASP A 693 7.72 -12.94 -29.25
N GLY A 694 8.41 -12.88 -28.11
CA GLY A 694 9.85 -13.12 -28.02
C GLY A 694 10.69 -11.84 -28.02
N MET A 695 11.82 -11.88 -28.74
CA MET A 695 12.96 -10.99 -28.47
C MET A 695 12.93 -9.62 -29.15
N THR A 696 11.91 -9.33 -29.96
CA THR A 696 11.79 -8.01 -30.63
C THR A 696 11.81 -6.87 -29.60
N ARG A 697 11.09 -7.05 -28.49
CA ARG A 697 11.02 -6.11 -27.36
C ARG A 697 12.39 -5.72 -26.79
N ILE A 698 13.35 -6.66 -26.77
CA ILE A 698 14.71 -6.42 -26.25
C ILE A 698 15.45 -5.42 -27.13
N LYS A 699 15.38 -5.62 -28.44
CA LYS A 699 16.08 -4.75 -29.39
C LYS A 699 15.44 -3.38 -29.46
N GLU A 700 14.11 -3.31 -29.49
CA GLU A 700 13.37 -2.05 -29.55
C GLU A 700 13.55 -1.22 -28.28
N PHE A 701 13.56 -1.85 -27.10
CA PHE A 701 13.90 -1.15 -25.86
C PHE A 701 15.32 -0.57 -25.90
N ARG A 702 16.32 -1.35 -26.35
CA ARG A 702 17.69 -0.85 -26.53
C ARG A 702 17.77 0.28 -27.57
N GLN A 703 16.97 0.23 -28.63
CA GLN A 703 16.88 1.30 -29.62
C GLN A 703 16.30 2.58 -29.02
N MET A 704 15.24 2.48 -28.22
CA MET A 704 14.69 3.60 -27.46
C MET A 704 15.77 4.23 -26.55
N VAL A 705 16.43 3.43 -25.71
CA VAL A 705 17.50 3.93 -24.82
C VAL A 705 18.61 4.62 -25.61
N MET A 706 19.03 4.02 -26.72
CA MET A 706 20.05 4.60 -27.59
C MET A 706 19.61 5.94 -28.19
N SER A 707 18.37 6.04 -28.69
CA SER A 707 17.84 7.29 -29.25
C SER A 707 17.68 8.38 -28.18
N ILE A 708 17.23 8.03 -26.97
CA ILE A 708 17.15 9.00 -25.86
C ILE A 708 18.55 9.56 -25.55
N LYS A 709 19.56 8.69 -25.47
CA LYS A 709 20.92 9.09 -25.07
C LYS A 709 21.72 9.78 -26.17
N GLN A 710 21.62 9.33 -27.42
CA GLN A 710 22.43 9.85 -28.52
C GLN A 710 21.74 10.94 -29.33
N ASP A 711 20.44 10.78 -29.61
CA ASP A 711 19.72 11.63 -30.54
C ASP A 711 18.97 12.76 -29.82
N ILE A 712 18.40 12.46 -28.64
CA ILE A 712 17.71 13.44 -27.78
C ILE A 712 18.69 14.09 -26.78
N GLY A 713 19.69 13.33 -26.32
CA GLY A 713 20.74 13.83 -25.44
C GLY A 713 20.37 13.82 -23.96
N MET A 714 19.56 12.86 -23.50
CA MET A 714 19.22 12.68 -22.08
C MET A 714 19.72 11.34 -21.54
N ASN A 715 20.04 11.28 -20.26
CA ASN A 715 20.19 10.01 -19.54
C ASN A 715 18.81 9.34 -19.36
N VAL A 716 18.78 8.05 -19.08
CA VAL A 716 17.53 7.28 -18.89
C VAL A 716 17.40 6.81 -17.44
N VAL A 717 16.27 7.15 -16.83
CA VAL A 717 15.85 6.60 -15.53
C VAL A 717 14.71 5.61 -15.76
N MET A 718 14.76 4.49 -15.05
CA MET A 718 13.68 3.51 -15.07
C MET A 718 12.96 3.47 -13.72
N ASP A 719 11.62 3.51 -13.76
CA ASP A 719 10.80 3.20 -12.58
C ASP A 719 10.85 1.70 -12.29
N VAL A 720 11.10 1.33 -11.05
CA VAL A 720 11.17 -0.07 -10.59
C VAL A 720 10.26 -0.28 -9.39
N VAL A 721 9.53 -1.40 -9.42
CA VAL A 721 8.43 -1.69 -8.50
C VAL A 721 8.67 -3.01 -7.79
N TYR A 722 9.71 -3.07 -6.97
CA TYR A 722 10.07 -4.31 -6.26
C TYR A 722 9.30 -4.49 -4.94
N ASN A 723 8.47 -3.52 -4.53
CA ASN A 723 7.78 -3.55 -3.25
C ASN A 723 6.58 -4.53 -3.22
N HIS A 724 6.05 -4.91 -4.38
CA HIS A 724 4.98 -5.91 -4.50
C HIS A 724 5.09 -6.73 -5.80
N THR A 725 4.33 -7.83 -5.86
CA THR A 725 3.96 -8.50 -7.12
C THR A 725 2.50 -8.19 -7.46
N ASN A 726 2.11 -8.31 -8.73
CA ASN A 726 0.71 -8.13 -9.14
C ASN A 726 -0.23 -9.10 -8.39
N GLU A 727 0.13 -10.38 -8.33
CA GLU A 727 -0.64 -11.43 -7.65
C GLU A 727 0.29 -12.37 -6.85
N ALA A 728 -0.30 -13.11 -5.92
CA ALA A 728 0.35 -14.16 -5.12
C ALA A 728 -0.53 -15.43 -5.08
N GLY A 729 -0.15 -16.41 -4.26
CA GLY A 729 -0.83 -17.69 -4.16
C GLY A 729 -0.76 -18.50 -5.46
N VAL A 730 -1.82 -19.26 -5.72
CA VAL A 730 -1.96 -20.11 -6.93
C VAL A 730 -2.54 -19.38 -8.14
N SER A 731 -2.69 -18.06 -8.09
CA SER A 731 -3.28 -17.26 -9.18
C SER A 731 -2.45 -17.31 -10.48
N ASP A 732 -3.10 -17.14 -11.64
CA ASP A 732 -2.45 -17.31 -12.95
C ASP A 732 -1.29 -16.34 -13.20
N LYS A 733 -1.33 -15.12 -12.64
CA LYS A 733 -0.23 -14.13 -12.75
C LYS A 733 0.71 -14.13 -11.52
N SER A 734 0.59 -15.11 -10.63
CA SER A 734 1.56 -15.37 -9.56
C SER A 734 2.74 -16.20 -10.09
N VAL A 735 3.95 -15.68 -9.96
CA VAL A 735 5.20 -16.39 -10.34
C VAL A 735 5.96 -16.83 -9.10
N LEU A 736 6.38 -15.85 -8.29
CA LEU A 736 7.28 -16.07 -7.16
C LEU A 736 6.65 -16.97 -6.08
N ASP A 737 5.40 -16.70 -5.71
CA ASP A 737 4.70 -17.42 -4.64
C ASP A 737 4.27 -18.83 -5.08
N LYS A 738 4.08 -19.07 -6.39
CA LYS A 738 3.96 -20.43 -6.93
C LYS A 738 5.26 -21.25 -6.81
N ILE A 739 6.43 -20.62 -6.87
CA ILE A 739 7.70 -21.35 -6.87
C ILE A 739 8.17 -21.63 -5.44
N VAL A 740 8.09 -20.63 -4.57
CA VAL A 740 8.44 -20.75 -3.15
C VAL A 740 7.34 -20.07 -2.33
N PRO A 741 6.24 -20.79 -2.06
CA PRO A 741 5.12 -20.25 -1.29
C PRO A 741 5.59 -19.67 0.04
N TRP A 742 5.06 -18.49 0.40
CA TRP A 742 5.32 -17.82 1.69
C TRP A 742 6.77 -17.40 1.95
N TYR A 743 7.59 -17.26 0.89
CA TYR A 743 8.94 -16.73 1.00
C TYR A 743 9.11 -15.35 0.39
N TYR A 744 8.65 -15.13 -0.84
CA TYR A 744 8.89 -13.85 -1.53
C TYR A 744 7.94 -12.75 -1.08
N GLN A 745 6.81 -13.13 -0.49
CA GLN A 745 5.81 -12.21 0.04
C GLN A 745 6.02 -11.96 1.52
N ARG A 746 5.68 -10.75 1.95
CA ARG A 746 5.59 -10.42 3.36
C ARG A 746 4.22 -10.88 3.87
N LEU A 747 4.23 -11.52 5.04
CA LEU A 747 3.05 -12.15 5.61
C LEU A 747 2.71 -11.51 6.95
N ASN A 748 1.40 -11.48 7.23
CA ASN A 748 0.90 -11.14 8.54
C ASN A 748 1.36 -12.18 9.58
N GLU A 749 1.80 -11.72 10.74
CA GLU A 749 2.50 -12.60 11.69
C GLU A 749 1.54 -13.50 12.51
N LEU A 750 0.24 -13.26 12.40
CA LEU A 750 -0.80 -14.08 13.03
C LEU A 750 -1.49 -14.98 12.00
N THR A 751 -1.90 -14.41 10.88
CA THR A 751 -2.78 -15.09 9.92
C THR A 751 -2.01 -15.85 8.85
N GLY A 752 -0.79 -15.42 8.50
CA GLY A 752 -0.07 -15.92 7.31
C GLY A 752 -0.59 -15.36 5.99
N SER A 753 -1.57 -14.45 6.01
CA SER A 753 -2.05 -13.76 4.83
C SER A 753 -0.95 -12.88 4.24
N VAL A 754 -0.90 -12.77 2.92
CA VAL A 754 -0.03 -11.80 2.24
C VAL A 754 -0.48 -10.39 2.59
N GLU A 755 0.46 -9.55 3.03
CA GLU A 755 0.20 -8.13 3.31
C GLU A 755 -0.09 -7.36 2.02
N THR A 756 -0.98 -6.35 2.08
CA THR A 756 -1.45 -5.64 0.87
C THR A 756 -1.39 -4.12 0.97
N SER A 757 -0.61 -3.60 1.93
CA SER A 757 -0.53 -2.16 2.19
C SER A 757 -0.02 -1.35 1.00
N THR A 758 0.72 -1.94 0.05
CA THR A 758 1.23 -1.22 -1.13
C THR A 758 0.15 -0.97 -2.19
N CYS A 759 -0.83 -1.89 -2.29
CA CYS A 759 -1.97 -1.95 -3.22
C CYS A 759 -2.26 -3.42 -3.60
N CYS A 760 -1.20 -4.22 -3.75
CA CYS A 760 -1.18 -5.57 -4.32
C CYS A 760 -0.53 -6.55 -3.34
N SER A 761 0.21 -7.56 -3.82
CA SER A 761 0.83 -8.57 -2.95
C SER A 761 2.21 -8.11 -2.47
N ASN A 762 2.32 -7.59 -1.24
CA ASN A 762 3.57 -7.05 -0.69
C ASN A 762 4.69 -8.11 -0.72
N THR A 763 5.85 -7.71 -1.21
CA THR A 763 7.05 -8.54 -1.20
C THR A 763 7.84 -8.40 0.10
N ALA A 764 8.81 -9.29 0.32
CA ALA A 764 9.70 -9.31 1.46
C ALA A 764 11.19 -9.11 1.06
N PRO A 765 11.63 -7.90 0.67
CA PRO A 765 13.04 -7.57 0.38
C PRO A 765 14.02 -7.79 1.53
N GLU A 766 13.54 -7.98 2.76
CA GLU A 766 14.31 -8.47 3.90
C GLU A 766 14.78 -9.93 3.76
N ASN A 767 14.13 -10.73 2.90
CA ASN A 767 14.51 -12.11 2.64
C ASN A 767 15.62 -12.18 1.59
N ARG A 768 16.68 -12.94 1.87
CA ARG A 768 17.97 -12.82 1.16
C ARG A 768 17.91 -13.19 -0.33
N MET A 769 17.07 -14.13 -0.72
CA MET A 769 16.92 -14.54 -2.12
C MET A 769 16.03 -13.60 -2.93
N PHE A 770 15.12 -12.85 -2.29
CA PHE A 770 14.44 -11.76 -2.98
C PHE A 770 15.37 -10.55 -3.13
N ALA A 771 16.12 -10.18 -2.09
CA ALA A 771 17.18 -9.17 -2.19
C ALA A 771 18.18 -9.49 -3.31
N LYS A 772 18.58 -10.77 -3.44
CA LYS A 772 19.42 -11.21 -4.57
C LYS A 772 18.73 -11.09 -5.93
N LEU A 773 17.45 -11.44 -6.04
CA LEU A 773 16.70 -11.29 -7.28
C LEU A 773 16.69 -9.82 -7.72
N ILE A 774 16.48 -8.90 -6.77
CA ILE A 774 16.54 -7.45 -7.01
C ILE A 774 17.95 -7.05 -7.48
N ASP A 775 19.01 -7.48 -6.80
CA ASP A 775 20.41 -7.20 -7.17
C ASP A 775 20.72 -7.66 -8.61
N ASP A 776 20.35 -8.90 -8.95
CA ASP A 776 20.60 -9.50 -10.26
C ASP A 776 19.75 -8.81 -11.36
N SER A 777 18.53 -8.39 -11.03
CA SER A 777 17.64 -7.65 -11.94
C SER A 777 18.20 -6.26 -12.26
N ILE A 778 18.55 -5.47 -11.24
CA ILE A 778 19.17 -4.16 -11.41
C ILE A 778 20.50 -4.27 -12.17
N ALA A 779 21.34 -5.26 -11.83
CA ALA A 779 22.59 -5.50 -12.54
C ALA A 779 22.36 -5.72 -14.04
N THR A 780 21.31 -6.46 -14.40
CA THR A 780 20.92 -6.69 -15.79
C THR A 780 20.48 -5.39 -16.48
N TRP A 781 19.65 -4.57 -15.83
CA TRP A 781 19.22 -3.28 -16.38
C TRP A 781 20.39 -2.31 -16.59
N VAL A 782 21.35 -2.25 -15.66
CA VAL A 782 22.57 -1.45 -15.80
C VAL A 782 23.47 -1.99 -16.92
N GLU A 783 23.82 -3.27 -16.89
CA GLU A 783 24.81 -3.83 -17.81
C GLU A 783 24.26 -4.03 -19.23
N GLN A 784 23.06 -4.62 -19.34
CA GLN A 784 22.50 -5.10 -20.60
C GLN A 784 21.62 -4.07 -21.30
N TYR A 785 21.06 -3.13 -20.54
CA TYR A 785 20.16 -2.08 -21.03
C TYR A 785 20.66 -0.65 -20.78
N LYS A 786 21.81 -0.46 -20.12
CA LYS A 786 22.50 0.83 -19.96
C LYS A 786 21.62 1.93 -19.35
N ILE A 787 20.76 1.53 -18.41
CA ILE A 787 19.97 2.45 -17.58
C ILE A 787 20.90 3.21 -16.64
N ASP A 788 20.71 4.53 -16.54
CA ASP A 788 21.63 5.44 -15.85
C ASP A 788 21.26 5.65 -14.37
N ALA A 789 19.97 5.60 -14.04
CA ALA A 789 19.46 5.75 -12.67
C ALA A 789 18.14 4.99 -12.49
N PHE A 790 17.71 4.82 -11.24
CA PHE A 790 16.48 4.09 -10.90
C PHE A 790 15.63 4.87 -9.90
N ARG A 791 14.33 4.96 -10.19
CA ARG A 791 13.32 5.41 -9.21
C ARG A 791 12.68 4.19 -8.57
N TRP A 792 12.76 4.10 -7.25
CA TRP A 792 12.18 3.03 -6.45
C TRP A 792 10.77 3.43 -6.00
N ASP A 793 9.79 2.72 -6.54
CA ASP A 793 8.40 2.80 -6.10
C ASP A 793 8.24 2.30 -4.66
N LEU A 794 7.48 3.03 -3.84
CA LEU A 794 7.26 2.76 -2.41
C LEU A 794 8.51 2.24 -1.68
N MET A 795 9.64 2.93 -1.87
CA MET A 795 10.95 2.57 -1.31
C MET A 795 10.94 2.36 0.21
N GLY A 796 10.02 3.01 0.94
CA GLY A 796 9.81 2.78 2.37
C GLY A 796 9.54 1.32 2.77
N HIS A 797 8.97 0.51 1.87
CA HIS A 797 8.71 -0.93 2.08
C HIS A 797 9.96 -1.82 1.94
N HIS A 798 11.12 -1.21 1.69
CA HIS A 798 12.41 -1.88 1.62
C HIS A 798 13.27 -1.58 2.86
N PRO A 799 14.04 -2.57 3.36
CA PRO A 799 15.12 -2.29 4.30
C PRO A 799 16.14 -1.33 3.70
N LEU A 800 16.54 -0.30 4.43
CA LEU A 800 17.58 0.65 3.99
C LEU A 800 18.88 -0.07 3.60
N ALA A 801 19.27 -1.09 4.38
CA ALA A 801 20.46 -1.87 4.11
C ALA A 801 20.39 -2.62 2.77
N GLN A 802 19.21 -3.08 2.36
CA GLN A 802 19.03 -3.77 1.08
C GLN A 802 19.17 -2.78 -0.09
N ILE A 803 18.55 -1.60 -0.03
CA ILE A 803 18.73 -0.57 -1.06
C ILE A 803 20.22 -0.17 -1.21
N GLN A 804 20.93 0.03 -0.09
CA GLN A 804 22.36 0.37 -0.11
C GLN A 804 23.23 -0.75 -0.70
N GLN A 805 22.90 -2.01 -0.40
CA GLN A 805 23.56 -3.17 -1.00
C GLN A 805 23.34 -3.18 -2.52
N THR A 806 22.11 -3.02 -2.98
CA THR A 806 21.79 -3.01 -4.41
C THR A 806 22.46 -1.85 -5.13
N LEU A 807 22.51 -0.66 -4.53
CA LEU A 807 23.24 0.48 -5.09
C LEU A 807 24.73 0.15 -5.24
N THR A 808 25.33 -0.49 -4.24
CA THR A 808 26.72 -0.94 -4.30
C THR A 808 26.94 -1.95 -5.43
N ALA A 809 26.01 -2.89 -5.62
CA ALA A 809 26.06 -3.87 -6.71
C ALA A 809 25.96 -3.21 -8.09
N ALA A 810 25.04 -2.26 -8.26
CA ALA A 810 24.91 -1.47 -9.48
C ALA A 810 26.16 -0.63 -9.77
N GLN A 811 26.70 0.05 -8.74
CA GLN A 811 27.90 0.88 -8.86
C GLN A 811 29.19 0.10 -9.11
N ALA A 812 29.20 -1.20 -8.82
CA ALA A 812 30.30 -2.08 -9.23
C ALA A 812 30.35 -2.28 -10.76
N ILE A 813 29.22 -2.08 -11.46
CA ILE A 813 29.11 -2.13 -12.92
C ILE A 813 29.33 -0.74 -13.51
N ASP A 814 28.59 0.26 -13.02
CA ASP A 814 28.74 1.66 -13.40
C ASP A 814 28.71 2.57 -12.17
N PRO A 815 29.85 3.18 -11.77
CA PRO A 815 29.94 3.98 -10.54
C PRO A 815 29.11 5.27 -10.58
N SER A 816 28.54 5.64 -11.73
CA SER A 816 27.67 6.80 -11.87
C SER A 816 26.20 6.53 -11.55
N VAL A 817 25.81 5.26 -11.36
CA VAL A 817 24.41 4.90 -11.08
C VAL A 817 23.90 5.62 -9.83
N TYR A 818 22.72 6.21 -9.97
CA TYR A 818 22.03 6.95 -8.93
C TYR A 818 20.66 6.33 -8.60
N PHE A 819 20.32 6.25 -7.32
CA PHE A 819 19.01 5.79 -6.84
C PHE A 819 18.26 6.92 -6.16
N TYR A 820 16.95 6.98 -6.40
CA TYR A 820 16.02 7.75 -5.60
C TYR A 820 14.67 7.03 -5.51
N GLY A 821 13.78 7.42 -4.61
CA GLY A 821 12.49 6.75 -4.50
C GLY A 821 11.49 7.40 -3.56
N GLU A 822 10.44 6.64 -3.28
CA GLU A 822 9.35 7.04 -2.39
C GLU A 822 9.58 6.55 -0.97
N GLY A 823 10.28 7.36 -0.16
CA GLY A 823 10.58 7.05 1.23
C GLY A 823 9.39 7.28 2.19
N TRP A 824 8.16 6.98 1.79
CA TRP A 824 6.97 7.14 2.64
C TRP A 824 6.98 6.17 3.82
N ASN A 825 6.37 6.54 4.95
CA ASN A 825 6.33 5.74 6.18
C ASN A 825 4.90 5.30 6.49
N PHE A 826 4.51 4.09 6.08
CA PHE A 826 3.17 3.52 6.27
C PHE A 826 3.16 1.99 6.13
N GLY A 827 2.02 1.36 6.40
CA GLY A 827 1.85 -0.09 6.32
C GLY A 827 2.46 -0.85 7.50
N GLU A 828 2.65 -2.15 7.32
CA GLU A 828 3.17 -3.12 8.29
C GLU A 828 4.63 -2.88 8.70
N VAL A 829 5.38 -2.11 7.89
CA VAL A 829 6.79 -1.76 8.09
C VAL A 829 6.99 -0.42 8.81
N ALA A 830 5.92 0.36 8.98
CA ALA A 830 5.97 1.73 9.48
C ALA A 830 6.72 1.85 10.82
N ASP A 831 7.33 3.01 11.03
CA ASP A 831 8.11 3.34 12.22
C ASP A 831 9.22 2.31 12.53
N ASP A 832 9.78 1.74 11.47
CA ASP A 832 10.84 0.73 11.49
C ASP A 832 10.44 -0.54 12.27
N ARG A 833 9.14 -0.87 12.27
CA ARG A 833 8.56 -1.98 13.04
C ARG A 833 9.27 -3.30 12.79
N MET A 834 9.57 -3.63 11.52
CA MET A 834 10.21 -4.88 11.13
C MET A 834 11.71 -4.75 10.88
N PHE A 835 12.13 -3.63 10.30
CA PHE A 835 13.50 -3.28 9.95
C PHE A 835 13.62 -1.77 9.80
N VAL A 836 14.85 -1.25 9.77
CA VAL A 836 15.08 0.17 9.42
C VAL A 836 14.69 0.38 7.96
N GLN A 837 13.60 1.11 7.73
CA GLN A 837 13.06 1.39 6.40
C GLN A 837 13.98 2.33 5.62
N ALA A 838 13.96 2.24 4.30
CA ALA A 838 14.46 3.30 3.42
C ALA A 838 13.48 4.49 3.34
N SER A 839 13.05 4.99 4.51
CA SER A 839 12.13 6.11 4.66
C SER A 839 12.86 7.46 4.62
N GLN A 840 12.16 8.55 4.33
CA GLN A 840 12.72 9.91 4.32
C GLN A 840 13.53 10.24 5.58
N ALA A 841 13.04 9.82 6.75
CA ALA A 841 13.71 10.06 8.03
C ALA A 841 15.07 9.35 8.14
N ASN A 842 15.24 8.21 7.47
CA ASN A 842 16.41 7.35 7.54
C ASN A 842 17.40 7.56 6.38
N LEU A 843 17.03 8.31 5.33
CA LEU A 843 17.84 8.46 4.11
C LEU A 843 18.91 9.53 4.17
N GLY A 844 18.80 10.53 5.06
CA GLY A 844 19.78 11.61 5.10
C GLY A 844 21.18 11.10 5.46
N GLY A 845 22.16 11.45 4.62
CA GLY A 845 23.56 11.02 4.73
C GLY A 845 23.87 9.71 3.99
N THR A 846 22.93 9.15 3.24
CA THR A 846 23.12 7.91 2.48
C THR A 846 23.48 8.14 1.01
N GLY A 847 23.23 9.35 0.48
CA GLY A 847 23.37 9.67 -0.94
C GLY A 847 22.25 9.15 -1.84
N ILE A 848 21.23 8.48 -1.27
CA ILE A 848 20.04 8.01 -1.99
C ILE A 848 18.95 9.09 -1.89
N GLY A 849 18.32 9.39 -3.03
CA GLY A 849 17.25 10.39 -3.09
C GLY A 849 15.90 9.93 -2.57
N SER A 850 15.11 10.88 -2.08
CA SER A 850 13.67 10.70 -1.96
C SER A 850 12.86 11.90 -2.44
N PHE A 851 11.65 11.63 -2.92
CA PHE A 851 10.67 12.68 -3.20
C PHE A 851 10.36 13.49 -1.92
N SER A 852 10.38 14.82 -2.04
CA SER A 852 9.93 15.73 -0.98
C SER A 852 8.50 16.20 -1.23
N ASP A 853 7.59 15.67 -0.44
CA ASP A 853 6.20 16.09 -0.26
C ASP A 853 6.06 17.46 0.45
N ARG A 854 7.08 17.91 1.18
CA ARG A 854 7.06 19.19 1.91
C ARG A 854 6.90 20.38 0.96
N LEU A 855 7.80 20.52 -0.03
CA LEU A 855 7.72 21.59 -1.03
C LEU A 855 6.49 21.39 -1.92
N ARG A 856 6.21 20.15 -2.31
CA ARG A 856 5.05 19.80 -3.13
C ARG A 856 3.76 20.37 -2.55
N ASP A 857 3.46 20.05 -1.30
CA ASP A 857 2.22 20.45 -0.63
C ASP A 857 2.22 21.94 -0.29
N ALA A 858 3.39 22.49 0.07
CA ALA A 858 3.51 23.92 0.33
C ALA A 858 3.19 24.78 -0.91
N VAL A 859 3.59 24.31 -2.10
CA VAL A 859 3.35 25.02 -3.37
C VAL A 859 1.97 24.73 -3.92
N ARG A 860 1.59 23.45 -4.01
CA ARG A 860 0.29 23.02 -4.56
C ARG A 860 -0.88 23.40 -3.65
N GLY A 861 -0.68 23.39 -2.33
CA GLY A 861 -1.69 23.58 -1.31
C GLY A 861 -2.43 22.29 -0.97
N GLY A 862 -2.59 22.01 0.33
CA GLY A 862 -3.30 20.82 0.79
C GLY A 862 -2.46 19.55 0.69
N GLY A 863 -3.11 18.42 0.45
CA GLY A 863 -2.45 17.13 0.29
C GLY A 863 -3.22 16.17 -0.64
N PRO A 864 -2.67 14.98 -0.93
CA PRO A 864 -3.25 14.01 -1.86
C PRO A 864 -4.60 13.42 -1.41
N PHE A 865 -4.94 13.58 -0.12
CA PHE A 865 -6.15 13.07 0.51
C PHE A 865 -7.29 14.09 0.57
N ASP A 866 -7.09 15.29 0.02
CA ASP A 866 -8.13 16.32 -0.02
C ASP A 866 -9.30 15.91 -0.94
N GLU A 867 -10.52 16.19 -0.50
CA GLU A 867 -11.76 15.95 -1.25
C GLU A 867 -12.84 16.99 -0.93
N GLY A 868 -13.85 17.11 -1.79
CA GLY A 868 -14.97 18.05 -1.60
C GLY A 868 -14.48 19.50 -1.45
N ASP A 869 -15.01 20.24 -0.48
CA ASP A 869 -14.63 21.65 -0.27
C ASP A 869 -13.15 21.81 0.12
N THR A 870 -12.55 20.82 0.80
CA THR A 870 -11.18 20.94 1.33
C THR A 870 -10.13 21.10 0.23
N ILE A 871 -10.31 20.40 -0.91
CA ILE A 871 -9.39 20.52 -2.05
C ILE A 871 -9.34 21.95 -2.61
N ARG A 872 -10.44 22.69 -2.49
CA ARG A 872 -10.57 24.07 -2.91
C ARG A 872 -10.11 25.06 -1.84
N GLU A 873 -10.46 24.81 -0.57
CA GLU A 873 -10.04 25.63 0.56
C GLU A 873 -8.51 25.66 0.73
N ASN A 874 -7.84 24.52 0.52
CA ASN A 874 -6.41 24.37 0.77
C ASN A 874 -5.54 24.98 -0.33
N GLN A 875 -5.51 26.31 -0.46
CA GLN A 875 -4.58 27.02 -1.35
C GLN A 875 -3.13 26.92 -0.85
N GLY A 876 -2.19 26.86 -1.79
CA GLY A 876 -0.74 26.83 -1.57
C GLY A 876 -0.05 28.10 -2.04
N PHE A 877 1.28 28.15 -1.89
CA PHE A 877 2.12 29.27 -2.33
C PHE A 877 1.95 29.55 -3.83
N GLY A 878 1.86 28.51 -4.66
CA GLY A 878 1.78 28.62 -6.12
C GLY A 878 0.45 29.12 -6.67
N ASN A 879 -0.63 29.03 -5.91
CA ASN A 879 -1.99 29.41 -6.31
C ASN A 879 -2.65 30.42 -5.36
N GLY A 880 -1.83 31.20 -4.65
CA GLY A 880 -2.26 32.44 -4.02
C GLY A 880 -2.81 32.32 -2.61
N ALA A 881 -2.33 31.36 -1.81
CA ALA A 881 -2.64 31.29 -0.39
C ALA A 881 -2.52 32.67 0.28
N TYR A 882 -3.59 33.11 0.94
CA TYR A 882 -3.78 34.46 1.53
C TYR A 882 -3.78 35.65 0.56
N VAL A 883 -2.91 35.68 -0.44
CA VAL A 883 -2.71 36.87 -1.32
C VAL A 883 -3.72 36.97 -2.45
N ALA A 884 -4.30 35.87 -2.90
CA ALA A 884 -5.36 35.80 -3.90
C ALA A 884 -6.37 34.70 -3.53
N VAL A 885 -7.15 34.95 -2.48
CA VAL A 885 -8.10 33.97 -1.93
C VAL A 885 -9.22 33.64 -2.91
N ASN A 886 -9.61 32.36 -3.00
CA ASN A 886 -10.86 31.96 -3.64
C ASN A 886 -12.08 32.26 -2.75
N GLU A 887 -13.28 31.93 -3.23
CA GLU A 887 -14.54 32.26 -2.57
C GLU A 887 -14.88 31.44 -1.31
N LEU A 888 -14.16 30.34 -1.05
CA LEU A 888 -14.25 29.61 0.22
C LEU A 888 -13.31 30.19 1.28
N ASN A 889 -12.32 30.98 0.86
CA ASN A 889 -11.30 31.54 1.73
C ASN A 889 -11.52 33.03 2.05
N SER A 890 -10.88 33.49 3.13
CA SER A 890 -10.87 34.91 3.50
C SER A 890 -9.53 35.34 4.10
N GLN A 891 -9.16 36.60 3.90
CA GLN A 891 -7.90 37.19 4.38
C GLN A 891 -7.92 37.45 5.89
N THR A 892 -7.88 36.38 6.68
CA THR A 892 -7.77 36.43 8.14
C THR A 892 -6.32 36.29 8.59
N ASP A 893 -6.04 36.68 9.83
CA ASP A 893 -4.70 36.49 10.43
C ASP A 893 -4.31 35.01 10.48
N SER A 894 -5.26 34.10 10.69
CA SER A 894 -4.99 32.65 10.71
C SER A 894 -4.53 32.14 9.33
N VAL A 895 -5.26 32.51 8.27
CA VAL A 895 -4.91 32.14 6.89
C VAL A 895 -3.57 32.77 6.49
N LYS A 896 -3.29 34.00 6.96
CA LYS A 896 -1.97 34.61 6.78
C LYS A 896 -0.88 33.76 7.42
N GLN A 897 -1.02 33.37 8.68
CA GLN A 897 -0.01 32.55 9.38
C GLN A 897 0.23 31.21 8.68
N SER A 898 -0.85 30.53 8.25
CA SER A 898 -0.73 29.32 7.43
C SER A 898 0.05 29.58 6.13
N ALA A 899 -0.28 30.64 5.38
CA ALA A 899 0.42 30.98 4.15
C ALA A 899 1.91 31.33 4.39
N LEU A 900 2.25 31.98 5.51
CA LEU A 900 3.64 32.27 5.86
C LEU A 900 4.41 31.00 6.22
N HIS A 901 3.77 30.05 6.91
CA HIS A 901 4.36 28.74 7.20
C HIS A 901 4.59 27.93 5.93
N LEU A 902 3.65 27.93 4.98
CA LEU A 902 3.86 27.31 3.67
C LEU A 902 5.07 27.95 2.95
N ALA A 903 5.24 29.28 3.03
CA ALA A 903 6.41 29.93 2.47
C ALA A 903 7.73 29.49 3.16
N ASP A 904 7.72 29.16 4.45
CA ASP A 904 8.89 28.59 5.13
C ASP A 904 9.24 27.20 4.59
N LEU A 905 8.24 26.35 4.35
CA LEU A 905 8.43 25.04 3.71
C LEU A 905 8.97 25.17 2.28
N VAL A 906 8.47 26.14 1.49
CA VAL A 906 9.01 26.42 0.15
C VAL A 906 10.47 26.86 0.22
N ARG A 907 10.83 27.77 1.13
CA ARG A 907 12.23 28.19 1.35
C ARG A 907 13.12 27.00 1.70
N LEU A 908 12.68 26.16 2.62
CA LEU A 908 13.43 24.98 3.04
C LEU A 908 13.64 24.00 1.88
N GLY A 909 12.59 23.70 1.10
CA GLY A 909 12.68 22.89 -0.10
C GLY A 909 13.62 23.49 -1.17
N MET A 910 13.55 24.80 -1.39
CA MET A 910 14.47 25.53 -2.27
C MET A 910 15.93 25.49 -1.78
N ALA A 911 16.16 25.33 -0.48
CA ALA A 911 17.48 25.12 0.10
C ALA A 911 17.90 23.64 0.18
N GLY A 912 17.23 22.75 -0.56
CA GLY A 912 17.57 21.32 -0.60
C GLY A 912 17.03 20.53 0.59
N ASN A 913 15.99 21.03 1.27
CA ASN A 913 15.28 20.37 2.38
C ASN A 913 16.19 19.79 3.49
N LEU A 914 17.29 20.50 3.78
CA LEU A 914 18.35 20.01 4.65
C LEU A 914 17.96 20.13 6.12
N LYS A 915 18.25 19.09 6.93
CA LYS A 915 18.06 19.10 8.39
C LYS A 915 18.70 20.34 9.04
N ALA A 916 19.95 20.60 8.68
CA ALA A 916 20.79 21.60 9.33
C ALA A 916 20.68 23.01 8.73
N PHE A 917 19.81 23.26 7.74
CA PHE A 917 19.72 24.57 7.09
C PHE A 917 19.17 25.65 8.05
N PRO A 918 19.93 26.70 8.38
CA PRO A 918 19.48 27.71 9.32
C PRO A 918 18.69 28.83 8.62
N PHE A 919 17.55 29.23 9.16
CA PHE A 919 16.80 30.39 8.69
C PHE A 919 15.92 31.02 9.78
N ILE A 920 15.36 32.20 9.47
CA ILE A 920 14.34 32.84 10.32
C ILE A 920 12.97 32.44 9.80
N ASP A 921 12.17 31.78 10.63
CA ASP A 921 10.82 31.34 10.27
C ASP A 921 9.81 32.50 10.28
N SER A 922 8.56 32.20 9.93
CA SER A 922 7.43 33.12 9.96
C SER A 922 7.04 33.62 11.36
N THR A 923 7.61 33.05 12.44
CA THR A 923 7.38 33.43 13.83
C THR A 923 8.52 34.24 14.45
N ASP A 924 9.50 34.66 13.62
CA ASP A 924 10.75 35.34 14.01
C ASP A 924 11.72 34.47 14.81
N ALA A 925 11.50 33.15 14.85
CA ALA A 925 12.41 32.20 15.47
C ALA A 925 13.57 31.86 14.52
N SER A 926 14.78 31.79 15.08
CA SER A 926 15.94 31.22 14.37
C SER A 926 15.89 29.71 14.57
N ILE A 927 15.61 28.98 13.51
CA ILE A 927 15.46 27.53 13.50
C ILE A 927 16.34 26.89 12.43
N THR A 928 16.45 25.58 12.51
CA THR A 928 16.99 24.70 11.47
C THR A 928 15.86 24.03 10.68
N GLY A 929 16.19 23.36 9.58
CA GLY A 929 15.20 22.64 8.77
C GLY A 929 14.51 21.50 9.52
N GLU A 930 15.20 20.79 10.41
CA GLU A 930 14.61 19.72 11.24
C GLU A 930 13.63 20.24 12.31
N GLU A 931 13.76 21.52 12.70
CA GLU A 931 12.88 22.17 13.68
C GLU A 931 11.61 22.75 13.04
N LEU A 932 11.55 22.88 11.71
CA LEU A 932 10.34 23.28 10.98
C LEU A 932 9.36 22.10 10.92
N ASP A 933 8.11 22.34 11.30
CA ASP A 933 7.04 21.34 11.26
C ASP A 933 6.52 21.10 9.84
N TYR A 934 6.23 19.85 9.52
CA TYR A 934 5.37 19.46 8.42
C TYR A 934 4.46 18.35 8.91
N ASN A 935 3.19 18.69 9.18
CA ASN A 935 2.17 17.75 9.65
C ASN A 935 2.59 16.92 10.88
N GLY A 936 3.31 17.53 11.83
CA GLY A 936 3.82 16.86 13.03
C GLY A 936 5.17 16.15 12.87
N GLN A 937 5.78 16.21 11.69
CA GLN A 937 7.10 15.65 11.39
C GLN A 937 8.13 16.76 11.16
N ALA A 938 9.42 16.42 11.27
CA ALA A 938 10.49 17.30 10.81
C ALA A 938 10.36 17.52 9.29
N ALA A 939 10.35 18.79 8.86
CA ALA A 939 10.29 19.13 7.45
C ALA A 939 11.62 18.83 6.74
N GLY A 940 12.74 19.29 7.31
CA GLY A 940 14.08 19.04 6.78
C GLY A 940 14.62 17.70 7.25
N TYR A 941 15.00 16.83 6.31
CA TYR A 941 15.48 15.46 6.59
C TYR A 941 16.71 15.04 5.78
N ALA A 942 17.16 15.82 4.80
CA ALA A 942 18.37 15.51 4.03
C ALA A 942 19.65 16.08 4.69
N ASP A 943 20.78 15.45 4.39
CA ASP A 943 22.11 15.97 4.72
C ASP A 943 22.71 16.71 3.51
N ASP A 944 22.39 16.25 2.30
CA ASP A 944 22.82 16.85 1.02
C ASP A 944 21.64 17.01 0.04
N ALA A 945 21.72 17.98 -0.88
CA ALA A 945 20.58 18.31 -1.74
C ALA A 945 20.28 17.28 -2.84
N TRP A 946 21.26 16.44 -3.20
CA TRP A 946 21.00 15.31 -4.10
C TRP A 946 20.02 14.30 -3.48
N GLU A 947 19.89 14.25 -2.15
CA GLU A 947 18.97 13.32 -1.47
C GLU A 947 17.49 13.75 -1.59
N ILE A 948 17.21 14.85 -2.29
CA ILE A 948 15.88 15.45 -2.41
C ILE A 948 15.46 15.58 -3.86
N GLN A 949 14.32 14.97 -4.20
CA GLN A 949 13.61 15.21 -5.45
C GLN A 949 12.44 16.17 -5.17
N ASN A 950 12.63 17.44 -5.56
CA ASN A 950 11.60 18.47 -5.44
C ASN A 950 10.65 18.40 -6.64
N TYR A 951 9.35 18.41 -6.38
CA TYR A 951 8.33 18.34 -7.42
C TYR A 951 7.06 19.04 -7.01
N VAL A 952 6.26 19.42 -8.00
CA VAL A 952 4.93 20.03 -7.83
C VAL A 952 3.86 19.36 -8.71
N SER A 953 4.27 18.37 -9.49
CA SER A 953 3.40 17.46 -10.26
C SER A 953 4.16 16.17 -10.49
N LYS A 954 3.43 15.06 -10.50
CA LYS A 954 3.88 13.72 -10.85
C LYS A 954 2.74 13.03 -11.61
N HIS A 955 2.95 11.79 -12.06
CA HIS A 955 1.92 10.99 -12.72
C HIS A 955 0.70 10.73 -11.82
N ASP A 956 0.93 10.48 -10.52
CA ASP A 956 -0.07 10.27 -9.49
C ASP A 956 -0.65 11.60 -8.98
N ASN A 957 -1.87 11.53 -8.45
CA ASN A 957 -2.67 12.69 -8.06
C ASN A 957 -2.98 13.63 -9.25
N GLN A 958 -3.67 14.74 -8.98
CA GLN A 958 -4.02 15.70 -10.03
C GLN A 958 -2.76 16.33 -10.64
N THR A 959 -2.79 16.55 -11.95
CA THR A 959 -1.79 17.39 -12.63
C THR A 959 -1.68 18.76 -11.96
N LEU A 960 -0.54 19.45 -12.09
CA LEU A 960 -0.42 20.81 -11.53
C LEU A 960 -1.47 21.77 -12.10
N TRP A 961 -1.83 21.64 -13.39
CA TRP A 961 -2.88 22.49 -13.98
C TRP A 961 -4.22 22.25 -13.30
N ASP A 962 -4.63 21.00 -13.15
CA ASP A 962 -5.91 20.63 -12.54
C ASP A 962 -5.97 20.98 -11.04
N ASN A 963 -4.89 20.71 -10.31
CA ASN A 963 -4.73 21.14 -8.91
C ASN A 963 -4.92 22.65 -8.77
N ASN A 964 -4.31 23.41 -9.67
CA ASN A 964 -4.47 24.86 -9.70
C ASN A 964 -5.92 25.28 -9.99
N GLN A 965 -6.64 24.57 -10.86
CA GLN A 965 -8.04 24.91 -11.14
C GLN A 965 -8.96 24.66 -9.94
N TYR A 966 -8.68 23.64 -9.12
CA TYR A 966 -9.38 23.44 -7.86
C TYR A 966 -9.22 24.62 -6.90
N LYS A 967 -8.05 25.25 -6.86
CA LYS A 967 -7.65 26.17 -5.78
C LYS A 967 -7.76 27.65 -6.16
N ILE A 968 -7.61 27.98 -7.45
CA ILE A 968 -7.63 29.36 -7.93
C ILE A 968 -9.06 29.90 -7.99
N GLY A 969 -9.27 31.14 -7.53
CA GLY A 969 -10.55 31.85 -7.63
C GLY A 969 -11.03 31.99 -9.08
N TYR A 970 -12.35 31.96 -9.29
CA TYR A 970 -12.95 31.92 -10.64
C TYR A 970 -12.58 33.12 -11.54
N ASP A 971 -12.34 34.28 -10.94
CA ASP A 971 -12.09 35.56 -11.63
C ASP A 971 -10.65 35.75 -12.11
N GLN A 972 -9.72 34.88 -11.70
CA GLN A 972 -8.33 34.95 -12.13
C GLN A 972 -8.20 34.62 -13.61
N SER A 973 -7.61 35.55 -14.38
CA SER A 973 -7.41 35.43 -15.83
C SER A 973 -6.56 34.22 -16.21
N ILE A 974 -6.73 33.74 -17.44
CA ILE A 974 -5.93 32.62 -17.96
C ILE A 974 -4.43 32.94 -17.96
N GLU A 975 -4.04 34.18 -18.26
CA GLU A 975 -2.65 34.61 -18.22
C GLU A 975 -2.06 34.53 -16.81
N THR A 976 -2.85 34.89 -15.78
CA THR A 976 -2.45 34.72 -14.37
C THR A 976 -2.28 33.24 -14.02
N ARG A 977 -3.19 32.37 -14.46
CA ARG A 977 -3.12 30.92 -14.17
C ARG A 977 -1.88 30.27 -14.79
N VAL A 978 -1.52 30.65 -16.02
CA VAL A 978 -0.28 30.22 -16.66
C VAL A 978 0.95 30.67 -15.86
N ARG A 979 0.96 31.90 -15.36
CA ARG A 979 2.06 32.41 -14.52
C ARG A 979 2.13 31.70 -13.16
N MET A 980 0.99 31.37 -12.55
CA MET A 980 0.92 30.56 -11.33
C MET A 980 1.52 29.16 -11.56
N GLN A 981 1.26 28.55 -12.73
CA GLN A 981 1.92 27.29 -13.13
C GLN A 981 3.45 27.45 -13.19
N ALA A 982 3.94 28.43 -13.95
CA ALA A 982 5.37 28.68 -14.11
C ALA A 982 6.06 28.99 -12.78
N LEU A 983 5.43 29.82 -11.95
CA LEU A 983 5.93 30.16 -10.63
C LEU A 983 6.00 28.93 -9.71
N SER A 984 4.97 28.08 -9.75
CA SER A 984 4.97 26.83 -8.98
C SER A 984 6.13 25.93 -9.37
N ILE A 985 6.36 25.75 -10.67
CA ILE A 985 7.48 24.94 -11.19
C ILE A 985 8.85 25.56 -10.85
N ALA A 986 8.96 26.90 -10.87
CA ALA A 986 10.19 27.60 -10.56
C ALA A 986 10.72 27.33 -9.13
N THR A 987 9.83 27.04 -8.17
CA THR A 987 10.23 26.68 -6.80
C THR A 987 11.09 25.42 -6.77
N SER A 988 10.80 24.44 -7.64
CA SER A 988 11.60 23.23 -7.78
C SER A 988 12.84 23.49 -8.65
N ILE A 989 12.67 24.07 -9.84
CA ILE A 989 13.77 24.24 -10.81
C ILE A 989 14.89 25.17 -10.30
N LEU A 990 14.55 26.24 -9.59
CA LEU A 990 15.53 27.21 -9.09
C LEU A 990 15.99 26.93 -7.65
N GLY A 991 15.51 25.84 -7.04
CA GLY A 991 15.98 25.32 -5.75
C GLY A 991 17.23 24.45 -5.87
N GLN A 992 17.84 24.09 -4.73
CA GLN A 992 19.08 23.29 -4.68
C GLN A 992 18.85 21.78 -4.86
N GLY A 993 17.66 21.28 -4.47
CA GLY A 993 17.29 19.87 -4.67
C GLY A 993 17.20 19.49 -6.15
N VAL A 994 17.10 18.20 -6.44
CA VAL A 994 16.92 17.66 -7.80
C VAL A 994 15.50 17.98 -8.28
N PRO A 995 15.31 18.78 -9.35
CA PRO A 995 13.99 19.06 -9.89
C PRO A 995 13.44 17.85 -10.64
N PHE A 996 12.18 17.53 -10.35
CA PHE A 996 11.43 16.48 -10.99
C PHE A 996 10.15 17.04 -11.61
N ILE A 997 9.95 16.77 -12.90
CA ILE A 997 8.92 17.38 -13.73
C ILE A 997 8.06 16.28 -14.37
N HIS A 998 6.76 16.32 -14.12
CA HIS A 998 5.80 15.46 -14.82
C HIS A 998 5.61 15.91 -16.26
N MET A 999 5.64 14.97 -17.21
CA MET A 999 5.47 15.25 -18.63
C MET A 999 4.22 16.07 -18.93
N GLY A 1000 4.40 17.15 -19.68
CA GLY A 1000 3.37 18.09 -20.07
C GLY A 1000 3.08 19.18 -19.03
N SER A 1001 3.80 19.24 -17.91
CA SER A 1001 3.67 20.36 -16.96
C SER A 1001 3.98 21.72 -17.61
N GLU A 1002 4.92 21.74 -18.54
CA GLU A 1002 5.29 22.83 -19.44
C GLU A 1002 4.24 23.11 -20.53
N LEU A 1003 3.33 22.16 -20.78
CA LEU A 1003 2.22 22.27 -21.72
C LEU A 1003 0.87 22.48 -21.02
N LEU A 1004 0.89 22.84 -19.73
CA LEU A 1004 -0.31 23.02 -18.90
C LEU A 1004 -1.17 21.75 -18.83
N ARG A 1005 -0.56 20.56 -18.97
CA ARG A 1005 -1.26 19.27 -19.07
C ARG A 1005 -2.36 19.13 -18.03
N SER A 1006 -3.53 18.76 -18.50
CA SER A 1006 -4.70 18.39 -17.73
C SER A 1006 -5.01 16.91 -17.96
N LYS A 1007 -5.53 16.25 -16.94
CA LYS A 1007 -6.19 14.95 -17.03
C LYS A 1007 -7.70 15.10 -16.80
N SER A 1008 -8.25 16.27 -17.16
CA SER A 1008 -9.64 16.64 -16.93
C SER A 1008 -10.07 16.50 -15.46
N MET A 1009 -9.24 17.01 -14.56
CA MET A 1009 -9.43 16.98 -13.09
C MET A 1009 -9.25 15.62 -12.42
N GLN A 1010 -8.84 14.60 -13.17
CA GLN A 1010 -8.63 13.27 -12.62
C GLN A 1010 -7.49 13.21 -11.61
N ARG A 1011 -7.76 12.61 -10.45
CA ARG A 1011 -6.75 12.38 -9.41
C ARG A 1011 -5.90 11.15 -9.68
N ASP A 1012 -6.52 10.04 -10.05
CA ASP A 1012 -5.84 8.76 -10.23
C ASP A 1012 -6.15 8.23 -11.63
N SER A 1013 -5.14 8.23 -12.51
CA SER A 1013 -5.32 8.00 -13.95
C SER A 1013 -4.55 6.81 -14.50
N TYR A 1014 -4.14 5.88 -13.62
CA TYR A 1014 -3.37 4.69 -13.97
C TYR A 1014 -4.02 3.87 -15.09
N ASP A 1015 -5.34 3.78 -15.04
CA ASP A 1015 -6.17 2.98 -15.93
C ASP A 1015 -7.29 3.84 -16.53
N SER A 1016 -6.91 4.99 -17.08
CA SER A 1016 -7.84 5.98 -17.67
C SER A 1016 -7.62 6.21 -19.15
N GLY A 1017 -6.86 5.33 -19.78
CA GLY A 1017 -6.68 5.28 -21.22
C GLY A 1017 -5.98 6.49 -21.83
N ASP A 1018 -5.82 6.42 -23.14
CA ASP A 1018 -5.22 7.49 -23.96
C ASP A 1018 -6.09 8.77 -24.01
N TRP A 1019 -7.38 8.69 -23.62
CA TRP A 1019 -8.29 9.85 -23.64
C TRP A 1019 -7.95 10.88 -22.56
N TYR A 1020 -7.90 10.46 -21.30
CA TYR A 1020 -7.62 11.35 -20.16
C TYR A 1020 -6.12 11.66 -20.03
N ASN A 1021 -5.24 10.75 -20.44
CA ASN A 1021 -3.79 10.94 -20.29
C ASN A 1021 -3.12 11.66 -21.47
N TYR A 1022 -3.87 12.08 -22.49
CA TYR A 1022 -3.31 12.70 -23.69
C TYR A 1022 -2.42 13.92 -23.41
N VAL A 1023 -1.27 13.95 -24.08
CA VAL A 1023 -0.37 15.10 -24.17
C VAL A 1023 -0.30 15.54 -25.63
N ASP A 1024 -0.70 16.78 -25.90
CA ASP A 1024 -0.67 17.36 -27.25
C ASP A 1024 0.60 18.20 -27.46
N PHE A 1025 1.64 17.57 -28.00
CA PHE A 1025 2.90 18.24 -28.33
C PHE A 1025 2.78 19.27 -29.46
N THR A 1026 1.65 19.30 -30.20
CA THR A 1026 1.37 20.36 -31.18
C THR A 1026 0.86 21.66 -30.53
N LYS A 1027 0.68 21.64 -29.20
CA LYS A 1027 0.29 22.79 -28.36
C LYS A 1027 -1.08 23.36 -28.72
N GLN A 1028 -2.00 22.57 -29.28
CA GLN A 1028 -3.34 23.05 -29.64
C GLN A 1028 -4.35 22.89 -28.50
N THR A 1029 -4.15 21.90 -27.64
CA THR A 1029 -4.95 21.66 -26.42
C THR A 1029 -4.05 21.22 -25.28
N ASN A 1030 -4.47 21.42 -24.03
CA ASN A 1030 -3.81 20.83 -22.86
C ASN A 1030 -4.59 19.65 -22.28
N ASN A 1031 -5.62 19.17 -22.99
CA ASN A 1031 -6.55 18.11 -22.57
C ASN A 1031 -7.52 18.50 -21.42
N TRP A 1032 -7.72 19.81 -21.17
CA TRP A 1032 -8.70 20.31 -20.20
C TRP A 1032 -10.14 20.09 -20.65
N ASN A 1033 -11.02 19.72 -19.69
CA ASN A 1033 -12.46 19.59 -19.90
C ASN A 1033 -12.80 18.63 -21.06
N VAL A 1034 -12.26 17.41 -20.98
CA VAL A 1034 -12.53 16.31 -21.93
C VAL A 1034 -13.60 15.32 -21.45
N GLY A 1035 -14.20 15.59 -20.29
CA GLY A 1035 -15.21 14.77 -19.62
C GLY A 1035 -14.96 14.75 -18.10
N LEU A 1036 -15.97 14.42 -17.31
CA LEU A 1036 -15.79 14.19 -15.87
C LEU A 1036 -14.83 13.04 -15.62
N PRO A 1037 -13.98 13.10 -14.58
CA PRO A 1037 -13.07 12.02 -14.24
C PRO A 1037 -13.82 10.78 -13.72
N ARG A 1038 -13.10 9.67 -13.58
CA ARG A 1038 -13.64 8.36 -13.18
C ARG A 1038 -14.48 8.42 -11.90
N GLU A 1039 -15.64 7.76 -11.95
CA GLU A 1039 -16.63 7.78 -10.87
C GLU A 1039 -16.12 7.16 -9.56
N ASP A 1040 -15.40 6.04 -9.65
CA ASP A 1040 -14.86 5.31 -8.51
C ASP A 1040 -13.77 6.08 -7.74
N LYS A 1041 -13.17 7.10 -8.36
CA LYS A 1041 -12.07 7.87 -7.78
C LYS A 1041 -12.42 9.32 -7.44
N ASP A 1042 -13.31 9.93 -8.21
CA ASP A 1042 -13.52 11.38 -8.22
C ASP A 1042 -15.00 11.82 -8.21
N SER A 1043 -15.97 10.90 -8.10
CA SER A 1043 -17.40 11.27 -8.10
C SER A 1043 -17.79 12.23 -6.97
N ALA A 1044 -17.15 12.10 -5.79
CA ALA A 1044 -17.30 13.03 -4.67
C ALA A 1044 -16.94 14.49 -5.05
N ASN A 1045 -16.09 14.68 -6.06
CA ASN A 1045 -15.62 15.98 -6.53
C ASN A 1045 -16.39 16.50 -7.76
N TRP A 1046 -17.27 15.72 -8.38
CA TRP A 1046 -17.92 16.10 -9.65
C TRP A 1046 -18.72 17.40 -9.57
N SER A 1047 -19.48 17.61 -8.49
CA SER A 1047 -20.25 18.85 -8.32
C SER A 1047 -19.34 20.08 -8.29
N LEU A 1048 -18.20 19.97 -7.61
CA LEU A 1048 -17.20 21.03 -7.56
C LEU A 1048 -16.51 21.22 -8.92
N ILE A 1049 -16.19 20.14 -9.63
CA ILE A 1049 -15.61 20.19 -10.98
C ILE A 1049 -16.55 20.95 -11.94
N GLU A 1050 -17.85 20.60 -11.96
CA GLU A 1050 -18.84 21.27 -12.79
C GLU A 1050 -18.97 22.76 -12.43
N GLU A 1051 -18.92 23.09 -11.14
CA GLU A 1051 -18.92 24.47 -10.69
C GLU A 1051 -17.69 25.24 -11.19
N ILE A 1052 -16.49 24.68 -11.07
CA ILE A 1052 -15.25 25.28 -11.58
C ILE A 1052 -15.32 25.49 -13.09
N LEU A 1053 -15.74 24.47 -13.84
CA LEU A 1053 -15.89 24.55 -15.30
C LEU A 1053 -16.89 25.64 -15.69
N SER A 1054 -18.00 25.77 -14.97
CA SER A 1054 -19.03 26.76 -15.25
C SER A 1054 -18.63 28.19 -14.85
N GLN A 1055 -18.02 28.37 -13.68
CA GLN A 1055 -17.72 29.69 -13.12
C GLN A 1055 -16.42 30.29 -13.66
N ALA A 1056 -15.35 29.48 -13.80
CA ALA A 1056 -14.10 29.95 -14.38
C ALA A 1056 -14.23 30.13 -15.90
N GLY A 1057 -14.94 29.23 -16.59
CA GLY A 1057 -15.17 29.31 -18.04
C GLY A 1057 -13.87 29.52 -18.82
N ASP A 1058 -13.86 30.53 -19.71
CA ASP A 1058 -12.72 30.87 -20.56
C ASP A 1058 -11.45 31.22 -19.74
N ASN A 1059 -11.58 31.63 -18.48
CA ASN A 1059 -10.43 31.93 -17.64
C ASN A 1059 -9.60 30.68 -17.31
N ALA A 1060 -10.16 29.48 -17.37
CA ALA A 1060 -9.48 28.21 -17.08
C ALA A 1060 -9.28 27.33 -18.33
N ALA A 1061 -9.61 27.82 -19.53
CA ALA A 1061 -9.51 27.07 -20.79
C ALA A 1061 -8.35 27.59 -21.65
N PRO A 1062 -7.12 27.06 -21.51
CA PRO A 1062 -5.96 27.59 -22.20
C PRO A 1062 -6.07 27.39 -23.71
N GLN A 1063 -5.60 28.39 -24.45
CA GLN A 1063 -5.47 28.35 -25.91
C GLN A 1063 -4.01 28.06 -26.29
N ALA A 1064 -3.76 27.78 -27.57
CA ALA A 1064 -2.42 27.46 -28.06
C ALA A 1064 -1.33 28.49 -27.68
N ALA A 1065 -1.67 29.78 -27.66
CA ALA A 1065 -0.73 30.83 -27.23
C ALA A 1065 -0.40 30.77 -25.73
N ASN A 1066 -1.34 30.34 -24.89
CA ASN A 1066 -1.11 30.15 -23.45
C ASN A 1066 -0.17 28.96 -23.21
N ILE A 1067 -0.37 27.86 -23.95
CA ILE A 1067 0.45 26.65 -23.88
C ILE A 1067 1.87 26.96 -24.37
N ALA A 1068 2.01 27.66 -25.51
CA ALA A 1068 3.31 28.08 -26.02
C ALA A 1068 4.06 29.00 -25.03
N ALA A 1069 3.36 29.97 -24.42
CA ALA A 1069 3.99 30.84 -23.42
C ALA A 1069 4.46 30.07 -22.18
N MET A 1070 3.70 29.06 -21.74
CA MET A 1070 4.13 28.20 -20.63
C MET A 1070 5.39 27.40 -20.98
N ASP A 1071 5.45 26.84 -22.19
CA ASP A 1071 6.62 26.11 -22.67
C ASP A 1071 7.86 27.02 -22.74
N ASP A 1072 7.71 28.26 -23.24
CA ASP A 1072 8.77 29.26 -23.25
C ASP A 1072 9.23 29.60 -21.82
N TYR A 1073 8.31 29.77 -20.87
CA TYR A 1073 8.65 30.00 -19.45
C TYR A 1073 9.40 28.82 -18.85
N PHE A 1074 8.99 27.58 -19.15
CA PHE A 1074 9.66 26.39 -18.65
C PHE A 1074 11.10 26.29 -19.17
N GLN A 1075 11.29 26.45 -20.48
CA GLN A 1075 12.63 26.42 -21.08
C GLN A 1075 13.52 27.56 -20.56
N GLU A 1076 12.95 28.75 -20.29
CA GLU A 1076 13.65 29.83 -19.61
C GLU A 1076 14.15 29.39 -18.22
N LEU A 1077 13.29 28.78 -17.40
CA LEU A 1077 13.62 28.34 -16.04
C LEU A 1077 14.72 27.25 -16.04
N VAL A 1078 14.62 26.26 -16.93
CA VAL A 1078 15.63 25.20 -17.05
C VAL A 1078 16.96 25.76 -17.55
N SER A 1079 16.92 26.70 -18.50
CA SER A 1079 18.12 27.41 -18.99
C SER A 1079 18.78 28.21 -17.87
N LEU A 1080 17.99 28.88 -17.02
CA LEU A 1080 18.48 29.60 -15.84
C LEU A 1080 19.20 28.66 -14.87
N ARG A 1081 18.58 27.52 -14.51
CA ARG A 1081 19.22 26.50 -13.66
C ARG A 1081 20.56 26.04 -14.25
N SER A 1082 20.58 25.74 -15.54
CA SER A 1082 21.76 25.20 -16.24
C SER A 1082 22.87 26.24 -16.45
N SER A 1083 22.55 27.53 -16.30
CA SER A 1083 23.50 28.62 -16.55
C SER A 1083 24.58 28.80 -15.48
N SER A 1084 24.41 28.19 -14.29
CA SER A 1084 25.32 28.37 -13.15
C SER A 1084 25.33 27.16 -12.21
N GLY A 1085 26.51 26.76 -11.75
CA GLY A 1085 26.66 25.75 -10.69
C GLY A 1085 26.10 26.20 -9.33
N LEU A 1086 25.80 27.49 -9.16
CA LEU A 1086 25.21 28.01 -7.92
C LEU A 1086 23.80 27.47 -7.66
N PHE A 1087 23.07 27.05 -8.69
CA PHE A 1087 21.76 26.41 -8.53
C PHE A 1087 21.83 24.93 -8.14
N SER A 1088 23.02 24.33 -8.17
CA SER A 1088 23.23 22.89 -8.03
C SER A 1088 24.49 22.58 -7.21
N LEU A 1089 24.62 23.23 -6.05
CA LEU A 1089 25.79 23.10 -5.18
C LEU A 1089 26.02 21.65 -4.72
N GLY A 1090 24.96 20.85 -4.60
CA GLY A 1090 25.00 19.44 -4.22
C GLY A 1090 25.18 19.25 -2.73
N GLU A 1091 26.37 19.58 -2.22
CA GLU A 1091 26.73 19.40 -0.81
C GLU A 1091 25.95 20.36 0.09
N GLY A 1092 25.30 19.82 1.12
CA GLY A 1092 24.54 20.60 2.10
C GLY A 1092 25.40 21.63 2.83
N SER A 1093 26.68 21.32 3.04
CA SER A 1093 27.63 22.23 3.67
C SER A 1093 27.91 23.49 2.84
N GLU A 1094 27.95 23.38 1.51
CA GLU A 1094 28.12 24.53 0.62
C GLU A 1094 26.82 25.34 0.51
N ILE A 1095 25.67 24.68 0.52
CA ILE A 1095 24.36 25.33 0.55
C ILE A 1095 24.21 26.20 1.80
N ILE A 1096 24.49 25.65 2.98
CA ILE A 1096 24.42 26.37 4.26
C ILE A 1096 25.34 27.60 4.28
N ARG A 1097 26.49 27.53 3.60
CA ARG A 1097 27.46 28.63 3.54
C ARG A 1097 27.04 29.75 2.60
N ARG A 1098 26.27 29.46 1.55
CA ARG A 1098 26.05 30.34 0.39
C ARG A 1098 24.61 30.82 0.24
N VAL A 1099 23.63 30.01 0.62
CA VAL A 1099 22.20 30.28 0.41
C VAL A 1099 21.63 31.03 1.61
N GLN A 1100 20.90 32.13 1.34
CA GLN A 1100 20.19 32.92 2.34
C GLN A 1100 18.85 33.41 1.80
N PHE A 1101 17.89 33.66 2.70
CA PHE A 1101 16.58 34.23 2.38
C PHE A 1101 16.38 35.60 3.05
N HIS A 1102 15.82 36.56 2.32
CA HIS A 1102 15.80 37.99 2.73
C HIS A 1102 14.41 38.56 3.05
N ASN A 1103 13.33 37.90 2.63
CA ASN A 1103 11.96 38.26 2.99
C ASN A 1103 11.38 37.20 3.95
N THR A 1104 11.77 37.27 5.22
CA THR A 1104 11.46 36.30 6.28
C THR A 1104 10.89 37.00 7.53
N GLY A 1105 10.50 36.22 8.55
CA GLY A 1105 9.93 36.77 9.79
C GLY A 1105 8.44 37.08 9.70
N SER A 1106 7.86 37.51 10.81
CA SER A 1106 6.42 37.78 10.93
C SER A 1106 5.95 39.00 10.13
N THR A 1107 6.89 39.89 9.76
CA THR A 1107 6.64 41.11 8.98
C THR A 1107 6.93 40.97 7.49
N GLN A 1108 7.29 39.77 7.02
CA GLN A 1108 7.55 39.52 5.60
C GLN A 1108 6.36 39.92 4.70
N THR A 1109 6.66 40.29 3.46
CA THR A 1109 5.63 40.46 2.41
C THR A 1109 5.11 39.08 2.02
N PRO A 1110 3.82 38.75 2.27
CA PRO A 1110 3.29 37.43 1.94
C PRO A 1110 3.34 37.16 0.44
N GLY A 1111 3.59 35.89 0.07
CA GLY A 1111 3.70 35.48 -1.33
C GLY A 1111 5.03 35.82 -2.02
N VAL A 1112 6.02 36.37 -1.30
CA VAL A 1112 7.32 36.74 -1.87
C VAL A 1112 8.45 35.92 -1.26
N ILE A 1113 9.27 35.29 -2.10
CA ILE A 1113 10.53 34.65 -1.69
C ILE A 1113 11.69 35.37 -2.38
N VAL A 1114 12.71 35.74 -1.61
CA VAL A 1114 13.96 36.34 -2.10
C VAL A 1114 15.11 35.49 -1.59
N MET A 1115 15.76 34.74 -2.50
CA MET A 1115 16.85 33.80 -2.21
C MET A 1115 18.15 34.29 -2.85
N SER A 1116 19.20 34.49 -2.07
CA SER A 1116 20.54 34.79 -2.60
C SER A 1116 21.46 33.59 -2.50
N ILE A 1117 22.36 33.43 -3.47
CA ILE A 1117 23.41 32.41 -3.48
C ILE A 1117 24.75 33.11 -3.70
N ASP A 1118 25.61 33.13 -2.67
CA ASP A 1118 26.88 33.87 -2.68
C ASP A 1118 28.04 33.06 -3.27
N ASN A 1119 28.82 33.70 -4.14
CA ASN A 1119 30.08 33.21 -4.69
C ASN A 1119 31.15 34.30 -4.67
N SER A 1120 31.07 35.26 -3.75
CA SER A 1120 31.98 36.40 -3.71
C SER A 1120 33.05 36.26 -2.63
N ALA A 1121 34.07 37.12 -2.69
CA ALA A 1121 35.08 37.27 -1.66
C ALA A 1121 35.71 35.93 -1.22
N SER A 1122 35.57 35.54 0.06
CA SER A 1122 36.13 34.30 0.59
C SER A 1122 35.37 33.04 0.19
N LEU A 1123 34.18 33.18 -0.39
CA LEU A 1123 33.37 32.08 -0.91
C LEU A 1123 33.59 31.87 -2.42
N TYR A 1124 34.27 32.79 -3.11
CA TYR A 1124 34.49 32.66 -4.56
C TYR A 1124 35.17 31.34 -4.93
N ASP A 1125 34.47 30.57 -5.75
CA ASP A 1125 34.95 29.34 -6.35
C ASP A 1125 34.63 29.32 -7.85
N ALA A 1126 35.68 29.49 -8.67
CA ALA A 1126 35.58 29.46 -10.12
C ALA A 1126 35.18 28.08 -10.69
N THR A 1127 35.24 27.01 -9.89
CA THR A 1127 34.77 25.67 -10.28
C THR A 1127 33.26 25.50 -10.14
N ILE A 1128 32.63 26.33 -9.31
CA ILE A 1128 31.17 26.41 -9.17
C ILE A 1128 30.61 27.38 -10.22
N ASP A 1129 31.12 28.61 -10.25
CA ASP A 1129 30.79 29.62 -11.27
C ASP A 1129 31.97 30.59 -11.43
N SER A 1130 32.57 30.62 -12.62
CA SER A 1130 33.68 31.53 -12.91
C SER A 1130 33.24 32.93 -13.33
N GLU A 1131 31.99 33.10 -13.73
CA GLU A 1131 31.44 34.32 -14.32
C GLU A 1131 30.71 35.19 -13.30
N ARG A 1132 30.23 34.60 -12.20
CA ARG A 1132 29.37 35.29 -11.22
C ARG A 1132 29.90 35.23 -9.80
N ASP A 1133 29.81 36.37 -9.12
CA ASP A 1133 30.01 36.53 -7.68
C ASP A 1133 28.74 36.19 -6.88
N GLY A 1134 27.59 36.04 -7.52
CA GLY A 1134 26.38 35.58 -6.86
C GLY A 1134 25.14 35.67 -7.73
N VAL A 1135 24.10 34.97 -7.29
CA VAL A 1135 22.77 34.94 -7.94
C VAL A 1135 21.70 35.30 -6.92
N LEU A 1136 20.65 35.97 -7.36
CA LEU A 1136 19.49 36.36 -6.56
C LEU A 1136 18.21 35.92 -7.28
N VAL A 1137 17.42 35.08 -6.65
CA VAL A 1137 16.12 34.60 -7.15
C VAL A 1137 15.01 35.32 -6.39
N VAL A 1138 14.07 35.91 -7.12
CA VAL A 1138 12.86 36.53 -6.56
C VAL A 1138 11.64 35.83 -7.15
N LEU A 1139 10.87 35.17 -6.30
CA LEU A 1139 9.56 34.62 -6.64
C LEU A 1139 8.49 35.56 -6.09
N ASN A 1140 7.75 36.24 -6.97
CA ASN A 1140 6.61 37.07 -6.57
C ASN A 1140 5.29 36.35 -6.90
N ALA A 1141 4.81 35.56 -5.95
CA ALA A 1141 3.54 34.80 -6.01
C ALA A 1141 2.35 35.63 -5.52
N SER A 1142 2.35 36.93 -5.81
CA SER A 1142 1.33 37.89 -5.38
C SER A 1142 0.66 38.56 -6.59
N PRO A 1143 -0.63 38.97 -6.47
CA PRO A 1143 -1.26 39.85 -7.45
C PRO A 1143 -0.69 41.28 -7.46
N ASP A 1144 0.09 41.65 -6.44
CA ASP A 1144 0.74 42.94 -6.34
C ASP A 1144 2.19 42.87 -6.84
N ALA A 1145 2.65 43.94 -7.49
CA ALA A 1145 4.07 44.09 -7.80
C ALA A 1145 4.87 44.31 -6.50
N LEU A 1146 6.03 43.68 -6.41
CA LEU A 1146 7.03 44.03 -5.41
C LEU A 1146 7.74 45.30 -5.90
N GLU A 1147 7.54 46.41 -5.21
CA GLU A 1147 8.16 47.71 -5.53
C GLU A 1147 9.16 48.11 -4.45
N ASP A 1148 10.30 48.68 -4.86
CA ASP A 1148 11.33 49.24 -4.00
C ASP A 1148 11.74 48.34 -2.81
N PHE A 1149 11.88 47.03 -3.04
CA PHE A 1149 12.24 46.10 -1.97
C PHE A 1149 13.68 46.34 -1.51
N ALA A 1150 13.80 46.86 -0.28
CA ALA A 1150 15.05 47.22 0.36
C ALA A 1150 15.60 46.13 1.33
N GLY A 1151 15.03 44.92 1.32
CA GLY A 1151 15.46 43.83 2.21
C GLY A 1151 16.78 43.17 1.80
N PHE A 1152 17.31 43.52 0.62
CA PHE A 1152 18.61 43.09 0.10
C PHE A 1152 19.22 44.23 -0.73
N ASP A 1153 20.53 44.47 -0.61
CA ASP A 1153 21.24 45.46 -1.44
C ASP A 1153 21.64 44.81 -2.78
N ALA A 1154 20.89 45.13 -3.83
CA ALA A 1154 21.10 44.59 -5.16
C ALA A 1154 21.93 45.51 -6.08
N SER A 1155 22.62 46.55 -5.56
CA SER A 1155 23.29 47.58 -6.39
C SER A 1155 24.23 47.05 -7.48
N ASP A 1156 24.87 45.89 -7.27
CA ASP A 1156 25.78 45.26 -8.24
C ASP A 1156 25.13 44.12 -9.06
N TYR A 1157 23.84 43.89 -8.89
CA TYR A 1157 23.09 42.86 -9.59
C TYR A 1157 22.37 43.43 -10.81
N GLN A 1158 22.27 42.61 -11.85
CA GLN A 1158 21.48 42.91 -13.05
C GLN A 1158 20.57 41.73 -13.37
N LEU A 1159 19.46 41.96 -14.07
CA LEU A 1159 18.59 40.88 -14.53
C LEU A 1159 19.42 39.90 -15.39
N SER A 1160 19.19 38.59 -15.21
CA SER A 1160 19.90 37.54 -15.95
C SER A 1160 19.90 37.84 -17.44
N SER A 1161 21.01 37.51 -18.11
CA SER A 1161 21.10 37.68 -19.57
C SER A 1161 20.07 36.83 -20.31
N ILE A 1162 19.63 35.71 -19.73
CA ILE A 1162 18.61 34.84 -20.31
C ILE A 1162 17.26 35.56 -20.33
N GLN A 1163 16.80 36.04 -19.17
CA GLN A 1163 15.53 36.78 -19.05
C GLN A 1163 15.57 38.11 -19.79
N SER A 1164 16.71 38.80 -19.77
CA SER A 1164 16.91 40.04 -20.52
C SER A 1164 16.82 39.82 -22.03
N ALA A 1165 17.28 38.67 -22.54
CA ALA A 1165 17.18 38.31 -23.94
C ALA A 1165 15.74 37.93 -24.35
N ALA A 1166 15.01 37.24 -23.48
CA ALA A 1166 13.59 36.92 -23.68
C ALA A 1166 12.68 38.15 -23.65
N GLY A 1167 13.07 39.22 -22.92
CA GLY A 1167 12.38 40.50 -22.96
C GLY A 1167 10.93 40.42 -22.47
N SER A 1168 9.96 40.77 -23.32
CA SER A 1168 8.53 40.70 -22.94
C SER A 1168 7.98 39.29 -22.84
N ASP A 1169 8.70 38.31 -23.39
CA ASP A 1169 8.31 36.90 -23.39
C ASP A 1169 8.85 36.18 -22.14
N SER A 1170 9.61 36.87 -21.28
CA SER A 1170 10.15 36.33 -20.03
C SER A 1170 9.10 36.23 -18.92
N ILE A 1171 9.21 35.23 -18.03
CA ILE A 1171 8.39 35.17 -16.81
C ILE A 1171 8.71 36.32 -15.84
N ALA A 1172 9.90 36.95 -15.96
CA ALA A 1172 10.29 38.16 -15.21
C ALA A 1172 9.60 39.45 -15.70
N TYR A 1173 8.87 39.40 -16.81
CA TYR A 1173 8.11 40.53 -17.35
C TYR A 1173 6.61 40.33 -17.15
N ASN A 1174 5.93 41.34 -16.61
CA ASN A 1174 4.47 41.41 -16.61
C ASN A 1174 4.04 42.88 -16.62
N SER A 1175 3.68 43.40 -17.80
CA SER A 1175 3.42 44.83 -18.09
C SER A 1175 4.62 45.78 -17.88
N LEU A 1176 5.52 45.43 -16.96
CA LEU A 1176 6.79 46.07 -16.64
C LEU A 1176 7.87 44.99 -16.53
N ALA A 1177 9.13 45.37 -16.73
CA ALA A 1177 10.28 44.48 -16.55
C ALA A 1177 10.73 44.48 -15.08
N SER A 1178 11.20 43.33 -14.61
CA SER A 1178 11.95 43.25 -13.35
C SER A 1178 13.24 44.07 -13.44
N SER A 1179 13.58 44.79 -12.37
CA SER A 1179 14.72 45.72 -12.38
C SER A 1179 15.32 45.94 -11.00
N VAL A 1180 16.56 46.44 -11.02
CA VAL A 1180 17.23 47.04 -9.86
C VAL A 1180 17.38 48.54 -10.12
N ASP A 1181 17.02 49.37 -9.15
CA ASP A 1181 17.16 50.83 -9.27
C ASP A 1181 18.57 51.34 -8.91
N GLU A 1182 18.78 52.67 -9.00
CA GLU A 1182 20.08 53.31 -8.69
C GLU A 1182 20.47 53.23 -7.20
N ASP A 1183 19.51 52.95 -6.31
CA ASP A 1183 19.70 52.81 -4.86
C ASP A 1183 19.82 51.33 -4.43
N GLY A 1184 19.78 50.40 -5.39
CA GLY A 1184 19.96 48.96 -5.17
C GLY A 1184 18.67 48.22 -4.76
N PHE A 1185 17.49 48.82 -4.94
CA PHE A 1185 16.21 48.20 -4.59
C PHE A 1185 15.63 47.38 -5.75
N LEU A 1186 14.97 46.27 -5.39
CA LEU A 1186 14.36 45.35 -6.35
C LEU A 1186 12.94 45.77 -6.68
N SER A 1187 12.58 45.74 -7.96
CA SER A 1187 11.20 45.80 -8.43
C SER A 1187 10.88 44.58 -9.29
N VAL A 1188 9.86 43.80 -8.90
CA VAL A 1188 9.49 42.52 -9.54
C VAL A 1188 7.96 42.48 -9.72
N PRO A 1189 7.44 42.38 -10.97
CA PRO A 1189 6.00 42.42 -11.24
C PRO A 1189 5.18 41.32 -10.55
N ALA A 1190 3.86 41.49 -10.50
CA ALA A 1190 2.94 40.46 -10.01
C ALA A 1190 3.08 39.15 -10.80
N TRP A 1191 2.98 38.01 -10.10
CA TRP A 1191 3.07 36.65 -10.67
C TRP A 1191 4.28 36.47 -11.60
N SER A 1192 5.48 36.78 -11.07
CA SER A 1192 6.72 36.72 -11.85
C SER A 1192 7.85 36.04 -11.10
N VAL A 1193 8.82 35.54 -11.87
CA VAL A 1193 10.04 34.91 -11.39
C VAL A 1193 11.21 35.66 -12.00
N ALA A 1194 12.03 36.29 -11.18
CA ALA A 1194 13.17 37.08 -11.62
C ALA A 1194 14.47 36.53 -11.04
N VAL A 1195 15.45 36.30 -11.90
CA VAL A 1195 16.82 35.92 -11.52
C VAL A 1195 17.74 37.09 -11.86
N PHE A 1196 18.43 37.60 -10.85
CA PHE A 1196 19.46 38.61 -11.00
C PHE A 1196 20.84 38.01 -10.74
N GLU A 1197 21.83 38.51 -11.46
CA GLU A 1197 23.19 38.00 -11.45
C GLU A 1197 24.15 39.14 -11.09
N LYS A 1198 25.10 38.85 -10.20
CA LYS A 1198 26.24 39.71 -9.91
C LYS A 1198 27.45 39.18 -10.68
N LEU A 1199 27.85 39.87 -11.74
CA LEU A 1199 29.00 39.44 -12.55
C LEU A 1199 30.32 39.62 -11.80
N HIS A 1200 31.22 38.66 -11.94
CA HIS A 1200 32.58 38.73 -11.40
C HIS A 1200 33.38 39.85 -12.11
N GLN A 1201 34.08 40.69 -11.34
CA GLN A 1201 34.81 41.87 -11.84
C GLN A 1201 36.31 41.67 -12.04
#